data_AF-A0A1W1H9U4-F1
#
_entry.id   AF-A0A1W1H9U4-F1
#
_cell.length_a   1.000
_cell.length_b   1.000
_cell.length_c   1.000
_cell.angle_alpha   90.00
_cell.angle_beta   90.00
_cell.angle_gamma   90.00
#
_symmetry.space_group_name_H-M   'P 1'
#
loop_
_entity.id
_entity.type
_entity.pdbx_description
1 polymer ?
#
loop_
_entity_poly.entity_id
_entity_poly.type
_entity_poly.pdbx_seq_one_letter_code
_entity_poly.pdbx_strand_id
1 'polypeptide(L)'
;MATGSISTLGLGSGLELQSMLEQLKEVDQQPIETKKNKVTTLQEKLEEFDSIKATLLSIRTKALDLSLGSNFLETKTGVTGTSIEATSVAGAKDMSHSVNVTALASFSSWTSEGVASKTGVLTTEDTTFSYRLGENGSTITLDVDAGTSLQKLANLINDDDSNPGVTASIADTGFGDNPYKLILRSDDPGEENRIFIETQLVDSPPESDNAVAISATEPIDVLDASGNNKIVFQERLADGSLGAERTATIADGTYTSGSDLAAAIESAMESESENGINYTVSYDSDTQKFSIKENGSQLHELNISWDASSAASALGFDAQEDVYKPHAGLKLTESTGAGFFAPESDNKVNISASEPAAISAANSNNEIVFRERLADGTLGAAKTATIADGSYESGDDLAAAIKSAMETASENSTKFSVLFNSETKKFTIKEDGSNLHELQIEWANSNAASTLGFDSETDTYKPYDSSLNARFSVDNIAYQRQSNDGITDVIQGITLDLKETGISTIGVDSDFEKVETMLQEVIDSINTLRTDLTEKSRYDVDKEEKGILFGEMAITRIDDELKNFMEQNLNIDGAVTSMYDLGLTIDSDGILSIDSDKFRDVLSSNAEDVIKFFTGDSENGVEGFGDMLYDKMRSYTAADGLLVAKRDSTQTLIGKLEEQIEKDTALLNKRYDTMTTRFVELDSYMRQMQSEASFLDQVFNTNKKDD
;
A
#
# COMPACT_ATOMS: atom_id res chain seq x y z
N MET A 1 -49.56 -63.19 13.29
CA MET A 1 -49.95 -64.44 12.61
C MET A 1 -49.47 -64.35 11.18
N ALA A 2 -48.96 -65.45 10.63
CA ALA A 2 -48.36 -65.51 9.30
C ALA A 2 -49.31 -64.95 8.23
N THR A 3 -48.80 -64.02 7.42
CA THR A 3 -49.45 -63.42 6.26
C THR A 3 -49.49 -64.44 5.13
N GLY A 4 -50.43 -65.39 5.21
CA GLY A 4 -50.86 -66.12 4.03
C GLY A 4 -51.70 -65.17 3.18
N SER A 5 -51.21 -64.80 2.00
CA SER A 5 -52.00 -64.11 0.98
C SER A 5 -53.20 -65.00 0.62
N ILE A 6 -54.40 -64.62 1.09
CA ILE A 6 -55.66 -65.29 0.72
C ILE A 6 -55.95 -64.89 -0.73
N SER A 7 -55.54 -65.74 -1.69
CA SER A 7 -55.54 -65.41 -3.11
C SER A 7 -56.89 -65.58 -3.80
N THR A 8 -57.93 -66.06 -3.11
CA THR A 8 -59.28 -66.21 -3.70
C THR A 8 -60.39 -66.13 -2.64
N LEU A 9 -61.14 -65.03 -2.65
CA LEU A 9 -62.40 -64.85 -1.93
C LEU A 9 -63.57 -65.18 -2.88
N GLY A 10 -64.53 -66.01 -2.46
CA GLY A 10 -65.74 -66.30 -3.24
C GLY A 10 -65.83 -67.68 -3.91
N LEU A 11 -64.81 -68.54 -3.78
CA LEU A 11 -64.83 -69.91 -4.34
C LEU A 11 -65.89 -70.82 -3.68
N GLY A 12 -66.32 -70.48 -2.46
CA GLY A 12 -67.28 -71.28 -1.68
C GLY A 12 -68.75 -70.89 -1.84
N SER A 13 -69.03 -69.71 -2.40
CA SER A 13 -70.37 -69.12 -2.49
C SER A 13 -70.84 -68.84 -3.92
N GLY A 14 -69.93 -68.88 -4.91
CA GLY A 14 -70.22 -68.53 -6.29
C GLY A 14 -70.38 -67.02 -6.54
N LEU A 15 -70.04 -66.18 -5.56
CA LEU A 15 -70.10 -64.72 -5.64
C LEU A 15 -68.69 -64.13 -5.79
N GLU A 16 -68.51 -63.16 -6.69
CA GLU A 16 -67.25 -62.42 -6.85
C GLU A 16 -67.07 -61.35 -5.76
N LEU A 17 -66.94 -61.78 -4.51
CA LEU A 17 -66.88 -60.87 -3.36
C LEU A 17 -65.63 -59.97 -3.36
N GLN A 18 -64.52 -60.44 -3.95
CA GLN A 18 -63.29 -59.66 -4.07
C GLN A 18 -63.47 -58.44 -4.99
N SER A 19 -64.09 -58.64 -6.16
CA SER A 19 -64.27 -57.54 -7.13
C SER A 19 -65.26 -56.51 -6.60
N MET A 20 -66.33 -56.94 -5.91
CA MET A 20 -67.27 -56.04 -5.24
C MET A 20 -66.61 -55.22 -4.12
N LEU A 21 -65.74 -55.84 -3.32
CA LEU A 21 -65.04 -55.16 -2.23
C LEU A 21 -64.07 -54.09 -2.78
N GLU A 22 -63.37 -54.41 -3.87
CA GLU A 22 -62.46 -53.47 -4.54
C GLU A 22 -63.23 -52.28 -5.16
N GLN A 23 -64.33 -52.54 -5.88
CA GLN A 23 -65.18 -51.48 -6.43
C GLN A 23 -65.75 -50.56 -5.36
N LEU A 24 -66.18 -51.13 -4.23
CA LEU A 24 -66.67 -50.31 -3.11
C LEU A 24 -65.53 -49.46 -2.54
N LYS A 25 -64.31 -50.02 -2.42
CA LYS A 25 -63.14 -49.30 -1.91
C LYS A 25 -62.77 -48.13 -2.82
N GLU A 26 -62.79 -48.35 -4.12
CA GLU A 26 -62.51 -47.32 -5.12
C GLU A 26 -63.48 -46.13 -5.02
N VAL A 27 -64.78 -46.40 -4.83
CA VAL A 27 -65.80 -45.35 -4.61
C VAL A 27 -65.56 -44.62 -3.29
N ASP A 28 -65.31 -45.35 -2.20
CA ASP A 28 -65.07 -44.77 -0.88
C ASP A 28 -63.73 -44.00 -0.81
N GLN A 29 -62.80 -44.22 -1.76
CA GLN A 29 -61.53 -43.50 -1.88
C GLN A 29 -61.66 -42.15 -2.63
N GLN A 30 -62.73 -41.92 -3.39
CA GLN A 30 -62.92 -40.67 -4.16
C GLN A 30 -62.76 -39.36 -3.35
N PRO A 31 -63.25 -39.24 -2.10
CA PRO A 31 -63.01 -38.05 -1.29
C PRO A 31 -61.53 -37.83 -0.95
N ILE A 32 -60.75 -38.90 -0.81
CA ILE A 32 -59.30 -38.85 -0.57
C ILE A 32 -58.60 -38.36 -1.84
N GLU A 33 -58.94 -38.90 -3.00
CA GLU A 33 -58.38 -38.44 -4.29
C GLU A 33 -58.71 -36.96 -4.56
N THR A 34 -59.92 -36.52 -4.22
CA THR A 34 -60.29 -35.09 -4.31
C THR A 34 -59.40 -34.21 -3.44
N LYS A 35 -59.05 -34.66 -2.21
CA LYS A 35 -58.13 -33.94 -1.32
C LYS A 35 -56.70 -33.95 -1.87
N LYS A 36 -56.23 -35.08 -2.41
CA LYS A 36 -54.91 -35.18 -3.04
C LYS A 36 -54.79 -34.21 -4.22
N ASN A 37 -55.77 -34.19 -5.11
CA ASN A 37 -55.79 -33.25 -6.23
C ASN A 37 -55.74 -31.79 -5.74
N LYS A 38 -56.45 -31.47 -4.65
CA LYS A 38 -56.38 -30.14 -4.04
C LYS A 38 -55.01 -29.84 -3.44
N VAL A 39 -54.34 -30.82 -2.82
CA VAL A 39 -52.95 -30.66 -2.34
C VAL A 39 -52.02 -30.37 -3.51
N THR A 40 -52.12 -31.11 -4.62
CA THR A 40 -51.34 -30.86 -5.84
C THR A 40 -51.52 -29.43 -6.36
N THR A 41 -52.75 -28.96 -6.51
CA THR A 41 -53.00 -27.57 -6.94
C THR A 41 -52.45 -26.54 -5.94
N LEU A 42 -52.52 -26.81 -4.63
CA LEU A 42 -51.96 -25.89 -3.62
C LEU A 42 -50.42 -25.90 -3.63
N GLN A 43 -49.79 -27.03 -3.94
CA GLN A 43 -48.34 -27.14 -4.11
C GLN A 43 -47.87 -26.34 -5.33
N GLU A 44 -48.55 -26.46 -6.47
CA GLU A 44 -48.28 -25.63 -7.66
C GLU A 44 -48.42 -24.13 -7.33
N LYS A 45 -49.48 -23.74 -6.62
CA LYS A 45 -49.64 -22.34 -6.15
C LYS A 45 -48.51 -21.88 -5.24
N LEU A 46 -48.01 -22.75 -4.37
CA LEU A 46 -46.93 -22.45 -3.44
C LEU A 46 -45.62 -22.18 -4.20
N GLU A 47 -45.29 -23.02 -5.18
CA GLU A 47 -44.13 -22.85 -6.05
C GLU A 47 -44.19 -21.48 -6.77
N GLU A 48 -45.38 -21.07 -7.19
CA GLU A 48 -45.57 -19.77 -7.83
C GLU A 48 -45.42 -18.59 -6.89
N PHE A 49 -45.89 -18.70 -5.64
CA PHE A 49 -45.61 -17.69 -4.62
C PHE A 49 -44.11 -17.57 -4.32
N ASP A 50 -43.39 -18.69 -4.30
CA ASP A 50 -41.94 -18.70 -4.11
C ASP A 50 -41.20 -18.08 -5.30
N SER A 51 -41.64 -18.35 -6.53
CA SER A 51 -41.13 -17.72 -7.76
C SER A 51 -41.34 -16.20 -7.74
N ILE A 52 -42.57 -15.74 -7.48
CA ILE A 52 -42.90 -14.31 -7.37
C ILE A 52 -42.07 -13.65 -6.28
N LYS A 53 -41.89 -14.31 -5.12
CA LYS A 53 -41.06 -13.80 -4.03
C LYS A 53 -39.61 -13.63 -4.47
N ALA A 54 -39.05 -14.60 -5.20
CA ALA A 54 -37.69 -14.51 -5.72
C ALA A 54 -37.53 -13.32 -6.69
N THR A 55 -38.49 -13.11 -7.59
CA THR A 55 -38.47 -11.96 -8.51
C THR A 55 -38.57 -10.63 -7.77
N LEU A 56 -39.45 -10.52 -6.76
CA LEU A 56 -39.53 -9.32 -5.92
C LEU A 56 -38.23 -9.03 -5.15
N LEU A 57 -37.55 -10.06 -4.66
CA LEU A 57 -36.25 -9.91 -4.01
C LEU A 57 -35.16 -9.46 -5.01
N SER A 58 -35.21 -9.94 -6.25
CA SER A 58 -34.33 -9.50 -7.33
C SER A 58 -34.54 -8.02 -7.65
N ILE A 59 -35.80 -7.58 -7.83
CA ILE A 59 -36.14 -6.16 -8.03
C ILE A 59 -35.66 -5.33 -6.84
N ARG A 60 -35.84 -5.82 -5.61
CA ARG A 60 -35.37 -5.13 -4.41
C ARG A 60 -33.85 -4.90 -4.43
N THR A 61 -33.06 -5.89 -4.81
CA THR A 61 -31.59 -5.71 -4.93
C THR A 61 -31.25 -4.67 -5.97
N LYS A 62 -31.89 -4.72 -7.15
CA LYS A 62 -31.63 -3.73 -8.22
C LYS A 62 -32.13 -2.33 -7.87
N ALA A 63 -33.20 -2.22 -7.09
CA ALA A 63 -33.69 -0.95 -6.57
C ALA A 63 -32.73 -0.34 -5.53
N LEU A 64 -32.02 -1.17 -4.76
CA LEU A 64 -30.94 -0.70 -3.89
C LEU A 64 -29.80 -0.10 -4.72
N ASP A 65 -29.44 -0.72 -5.83
CA ASP A 65 -28.40 -0.15 -6.72
C ASP A 65 -28.81 1.23 -7.25
N LEU A 66 -30.09 1.44 -7.55
CA LEU A 66 -30.64 2.75 -7.91
C LEU A 66 -30.65 3.75 -6.75
N SER A 67 -30.69 3.32 -5.49
CA SER A 67 -30.70 4.26 -4.37
C SER A 67 -29.30 4.72 -3.95
N LEU A 68 -28.24 4.11 -4.49
CA LEU A 68 -26.86 4.47 -4.20
C LEU A 68 -26.33 5.51 -5.19
N GLY A 69 -26.19 6.76 -4.75
CA GLY A 69 -25.71 7.87 -5.59
C GLY A 69 -24.34 7.64 -6.23
N SER A 70 -23.46 6.86 -5.60
CA SER A 70 -22.15 6.50 -6.17
C SER A 70 -22.26 5.77 -7.51
N ASN A 71 -23.31 4.97 -7.72
CA ASN A 71 -23.49 4.20 -8.95
C ASN A 71 -23.79 5.09 -10.17
N PHE A 72 -24.23 6.33 -9.94
CA PHE A 72 -24.47 7.32 -10.99
C PHE A 72 -23.25 8.20 -11.25
N LEU A 73 -22.24 8.14 -10.39
CA LEU A 73 -20.99 8.88 -10.51
C LEU A 73 -19.88 8.03 -11.13
N GLU A 74 -20.20 6.82 -11.60
CA GLU A 74 -19.25 5.97 -12.30
C GLU A 74 -18.66 6.70 -13.51
N THR A 75 -17.35 6.57 -13.69
CA THR A 75 -16.62 7.21 -14.79
C THR A 75 -15.95 6.14 -15.64
N LYS A 76 -15.82 6.42 -16.93
CA LYS A 76 -15.02 5.64 -17.87
C LYS A 76 -13.74 6.40 -18.16
N THR A 77 -12.61 5.70 -18.08
CA THR A 77 -11.31 6.23 -18.49
C THR A 77 -10.91 5.59 -19.82
N GLY A 78 -10.64 6.43 -20.81
CA GLY A 78 -10.00 6.04 -22.07
C GLY A 78 -8.57 6.56 -22.11
N VAL A 79 -7.63 5.69 -22.46
CA VAL A 79 -6.24 6.10 -22.76
C VAL A 79 -5.98 5.89 -24.24
N THR A 80 -5.49 6.94 -24.91
CA THR A 80 -4.96 6.83 -26.27
C THR A 80 -3.44 6.88 -26.22
N GLY A 81 -2.77 5.87 -26.78
CA GLY A 81 -1.32 5.67 -26.69
C GLY A 81 -0.98 4.47 -25.82
N THR A 82 0.32 4.21 -25.63
CA THR A 82 0.84 3.04 -24.92
C THR A 82 1.77 3.40 -23.76
N SER A 83 2.10 4.69 -23.58
CA SER A 83 3.05 5.13 -22.56
C SER A 83 2.52 5.04 -21.13
N ILE A 84 1.20 4.93 -20.94
CA ILE A 84 0.56 4.88 -19.63
C ILE A 84 -0.64 3.93 -19.62
N GLU A 85 -1.03 3.51 -18.42
CA GLU A 85 -2.39 3.10 -18.09
C GLU A 85 -2.96 4.12 -17.08
N ALA A 86 -4.27 4.34 -17.11
CA ALA A 86 -4.93 5.25 -16.19
C ALA A 86 -6.28 4.69 -15.77
N THR A 87 -6.63 4.89 -14.50
CA THR A 87 -7.95 4.56 -13.96
C THR A 87 -8.50 5.75 -13.21
N SER A 88 -9.81 5.98 -13.32
CA SER A 88 -10.52 7.04 -12.61
C SER A 88 -11.30 6.47 -11.43
N VAL A 89 -11.42 7.25 -10.37
CA VAL A 89 -12.39 6.97 -9.30
C VAL A 89 -13.78 7.44 -9.71
N ALA A 90 -14.82 6.89 -9.07
CA ALA A 90 -16.18 7.39 -9.23
C ALA A 90 -16.24 8.88 -8.80
N GLY A 91 -16.91 9.70 -9.61
CA GLY A 91 -17.04 11.14 -9.43
C GLY A 91 -15.84 11.95 -9.93
N ALA A 92 -14.86 11.30 -10.57
CA ALA A 92 -13.82 12.04 -11.29
C ALA A 92 -14.46 12.95 -12.34
N LYS A 93 -13.98 14.19 -12.43
CA LYS A 93 -14.56 15.19 -13.32
C LYS A 93 -14.23 14.89 -14.77
N ASP A 94 -15.22 15.01 -15.65
CA ASP A 94 -15.05 14.89 -17.10
C ASP A 94 -13.95 15.85 -17.60
N MET A 95 -12.86 15.29 -18.11
CA MET A 95 -11.68 16.05 -18.54
C MET A 95 -10.77 15.21 -19.44
N SER A 96 -9.95 15.88 -20.25
CA SER A 96 -8.87 15.25 -21.00
C SER A 96 -7.52 15.85 -20.62
N HIS A 97 -6.52 14.99 -20.44
CA HIS A 97 -5.16 15.36 -20.06
C HIS A 97 -4.15 14.75 -21.03
N SER A 98 -3.14 15.54 -21.43
CA SER A 98 -2.00 15.03 -22.19
C SER A 98 -0.87 14.67 -21.24
N VAL A 99 -0.40 13.42 -21.31
CA VAL A 99 0.70 12.91 -20.50
C VAL A 99 1.88 12.57 -21.41
N ASN A 100 3.03 13.18 -21.15
CA ASN A 100 4.28 12.89 -21.86
C ASN A 100 5.29 12.27 -20.89
N VAL A 101 5.56 10.98 -21.04
CA VAL A 101 6.54 10.23 -20.25
C VAL A 101 7.90 10.32 -20.91
N THR A 102 8.85 10.93 -20.21
CA THR A 102 10.22 11.18 -20.72
C THR A 102 11.25 10.21 -20.17
N ALA A 103 11.02 9.68 -18.96
CA ALA A 103 11.82 8.62 -18.35
C ALA A 103 10.95 7.82 -17.38
N LEU A 104 11.21 6.52 -17.25
CA LEU A 104 10.61 5.67 -16.23
C LEU A 104 11.50 5.63 -14.99
N ALA A 105 10.87 5.40 -13.84
CA ALA A 105 11.59 5.07 -12.63
C ALA A 105 12.36 3.76 -12.82
N SER A 106 13.59 3.72 -12.32
CA SER A 106 14.51 2.60 -12.50
C SER A 106 15.11 2.16 -11.17
N PHE A 107 15.46 0.88 -11.09
CA PHE A 107 16.10 0.31 -9.90
C PHE A 107 17.57 0.67 -9.85
N SER A 108 18.08 0.88 -8.64
CA SER A 108 19.51 0.95 -8.43
C SER A 108 20.10 -0.45 -8.57
N SER A 109 21.23 -0.56 -9.28
CA SER A 109 21.90 -1.83 -9.51
C SER A 109 23.41 -1.63 -9.45
N TRP A 110 24.06 -2.45 -8.63
CA TRP A 110 25.50 -2.50 -8.45
C TRP A 110 26.03 -3.87 -8.82
N THR A 111 27.28 -3.92 -9.28
CA THR A 111 27.91 -5.17 -9.69
C THR A 111 29.37 -5.15 -9.27
N SER A 112 29.80 -6.17 -8.52
CA SER A 112 31.18 -6.29 -8.06
C SER A 112 32.16 -6.63 -9.19
N GLU A 113 33.45 -6.56 -8.89
CA GLU A 113 34.44 -7.33 -9.64
C GLU A 113 34.17 -8.84 -9.55
N GLY A 114 34.70 -9.57 -10.52
CA GLY A 114 34.51 -11.01 -10.60
C GLY A 114 35.44 -11.78 -9.65
N VAL A 115 34.96 -12.92 -9.14
CA VAL A 115 35.76 -13.91 -8.42
C VAL A 115 35.75 -15.25 -9.15
N ALA A 116 36.80 -16.04 -8.96
CA ALA A 116 36.97 -17.35 -9.60
C ALA A 116 35.95 -18.40 -9.14
N SER A 117 35.42 -18.28 -7.92
CA SER A 117 34.46 -19.24 -7.36
C SER A 117 33.49 -18.61 -6.38
N LYS A 118 32.19 -18.86 -6.56
CA LYS A 118 31.15 -18.42 -5.62
C LYS A 118 31.23 -19.06 -4.23
N THR A 119 31.87 -20.23 -4.11
CA THR A 119 32.07 -20.93 -2.83
C THR A 119 33.52 -20.89 -2.35
N GLY A 120 34.42 -20.25 -3.11
CA GLY A 120 35.78 -20.00 -2.68
C GLY A 120 35.82 -19.00 -1.52
N VAL A 121 36.91 -19.01 -0.78
CA VAL A 121 37.15 -18.01 0.28
C VAL A 121 37.32 -16.65 -0.39
N LEU A 122 36.50 -15.68 0.03
CA LEU A 122 36.51 -14.30 -0.43
C LEU A 122 37.50 -13.46 0.39
N THR A 123 37.43 -13.55 1.72
CA THR A 123 38.31 -12.82 2.65
C THR A 123 39.08 -13.81 3.52
N THR A 124 40.36 -13.55 3.77
CA THR A 124 41.20 -14.39 4.66
C THR A 124 41.30 -13.85 6.08
N GLU A 125 40.84 -12.62 6.31
CA GLU A 125 40.79 -11.92 7.59
C GLU A 125 39.35 -11.47 7.87
N ASP A 126 39.03 -11.25 9.15
CA ASP A 126 37.76 -10.67 9.57
C ASP A 126 37.68 -9.23 9.08
N THR A 127 36.52 -8.84 8.55
CA THR A 127 36.33 -7.52 7.97
C THR A 127 34.85 -7.14 7.95
N THR A 128 34.49 -6.01 7.34
CA THR A 128 33.11 -5.55 7.20
C THR A 128 32.72 -5.28 5.75
N PHE A 129 31.43 -5.35 5.46
CA PHE A 129 30.81 -4.85 4.24
C PHE A 129 29.73 -3.84 4.60
N SER A 130 29.86 -2.61 4.10
CA SER A 130 28.97 -1.51 4.45
C SER A 130 28.26 -0.93 3.22
N TYR A 131 26.96 -0.66 3.36
CA TYR A 131 26.15 -0.07 2.29
C TYR A 131 24.99 0.73 2.88
N ARG A 132 24.42 1.65 2.10
CA ARG A 132 23.19 2.38 2.45
C ARG A 132 22.25 2.51 1.26
N LEU A 133 20.97 2.75 1.54
CA LEU A 133 19.93 3.01 0.57
C LEU A 133 19.44 4.46 0.69
N GLY A 134 19.54 5.23 -0.38
CA GLY A 134 19.26 6.66 -0.40
C GLY A 134 20.43 7.51 0.11
N GLU A 135 20.50 8.76 -0.36
CA GLU A 135 21.60 9.68 -0.01
C GLU A 135 21.71 9.92 1.50
N ASN A 136 20.55 10.11 2.16
CA ASN A 136 20.40 10.30 3.61
C ASN A 136 20.06 8.99 4.35
N GLY A 137 20.28 7.83 3.73
CA GLY A 137 20.01 6.52 4.33
C GLY A 137 20.92 6.21 5.51
N SER A 138 20.45 5.36 6.42
CA SER A 138 21.31 4.80 7.46
C SER A 138 22.28 3.78 6.87
N THR A 139 23.55 3.85 7.25
CA THR A 139 24.57 2.87 6.85
C THR A 139 24.36 1.55 7.59
N ILE A 140 24.22 0.48 6.81
CA ILE A 140 24.26 -0.90 7.29
C ILE A 140 25.70 -1.38 7.21
N THR A 141 26.18 -1.98 8.29
CA THR A 141 27.52 -2.58 8.37
C THR A 141 27.37 -4.03 8.76
N LEU A 142 27.83 -4.93 7.88
CA LEU A 142 27.81 -6.37 8.08
C LEU A 142 29.21 -6.86 8.43
N ASP A 143 29.31 -7.67 9.48
CA ASP A 143 30.54 -8.38 9.80
C ASP A 143 30.76 -9.55 8.81
N VAL A 144 31.97 -9.64 8.28
CA VAL A 144 32.41 -10.61 7.28
C VAL A 144 33.62 -11.35 7.82
N ASP A 145 33.37 -12.47 8.48
CA ASP A 145 34.41 -13.31 9.07
C ASP A 145 35.38 -13.86 8.02
N ALA A 146 36.62 -14.12 8.43
CA ALA A 146 37.61 -14.86 7.66
C ALA A 146 37.05 -16.20 7.15
N GLY A 147 37.26 -16.50 5.86
CA GLY A 147 36.73 -17.71 5.25
C GLY A 147 35.30 -17.58 4.71
N THR A 148 34.68 -16.40 4.79
CA THR A 148 33.41 -16.09 4.12
C THR A 148 33.57 -16.21 2.60
N SER A 149 32.58 -16.78 1.93
CA SER A 149 32.54 -16.89 0.46
C SER A 149 31.58 -15.88 -0.15
N LEU A 150 31.65 -15.67 -1.47
CA LEU A 150 30.69 -14.77 -2.16
C LEU A 150 29.24 -15.18 -1.91
N GLN A 151 28.94 -16.49 -1.92
CA GLN A 151 27.61 -17.03 -1.61
C GLN A 151 27.17 -16.71 -0.18
N LYS A 152 28.08 -16.81 0.78
CA LYS A 152 27.77 -16.49 2.18
C LYS A 152 27.56 -14.99 2.36
N LEU A 153 28.35 -14.14 1.69
CA LEU A 153 28.17 -12.69 1.71
C LEU A 153 26.82 -12.28 1.12
N ALA A 154 26.41 -12.85 -0.02
CA ALA A 154 25.09 -12.60 -0.59
C ALA A 154 23.96 -13.00 0.39
N ASN A 155 24.10 -14.13 1.08
CA ASN A 155 23.15 -14.54 2.10
C ASN A 155 23.18 -13.60 3.31
N LEU A 156 24.35 -13.17 3.78
CA LEU A 156 24.48 -12.20 4.89
C LEU A 156 23.75 -10.89 4.59
N ILE A 157 23.79 -10.41 3.34
CA ILE A 157 23.04 -9.21 2.95
C ILE A 157 21.54 -9.49 2.96
N ASN A 158 21.08 -10.58 2.34
CA ASN A 158 19.65 -10.88 2.23
C ASN A 158 18.99 -11.29 3.57
N ASP A 159 19.76 -11.91 4.47
CA ASP A 159 19.28 -12.44 5.74
C ASP A 159 19.47 -11.42 6.89
N ASP A 160 20.04 -10.23 6.62
CA ASP A 160 20.19 -9.17 7.63
C ASP A 160 18.86 -8.48 7.92
N ASP A 161 18.44 -8.48 9.20
CA ASP A 161 17.18 -7.87 9.64
C ASP A 161 17.17 -6.34 9.47
N SER A 162 18.36 -5.70 9.33
CA SER A 162 18.49 -4.25 9.11
C SER A 162 18.55 -3.88 7.63
N ASN A 163 18.40 -4.85 6.72
CA ASN A 163 18.45 -4.60 5.29
C ASN A 163 17.30 -3.64 4.86
N PRO A 164 17.62 -2.46 4.30
CA PRO A 164 16.64 -1.42 3.98
C PRO A 164 15.83 -1.68 2.69
N GLY A 165 15.99 -2.84 2.04
CA GLY A 165 15.32 -3.18 0.77
C GLY A 165 16.30 -3.38 -0.39
N VAL A 166 17.40 -4.10 -0.15
CA VAL A 166 18.43 -4.44 -1.13
C VAL A 166 18.52 -5.94 -1.29
N THR A 167 18.26 -6.44 -2.49
CA THR A 167 18.45 -7.85 -2.84
C THR A 167 19.87 -8.09 -3.38
N ALA A 168 20.59 -9.03 -2.75
CA ALA A 168 21.87 -9.54 -3.21
C ALA A 168 21.72 -10.85 -4.01
N SER A 169 22.39 -10.94 -5.15
CA SER A 169 22.40 -12.14 -6.00
C SER A 169 23.76 -12.38 -6.64
N ILE A 170 24.01 -13.59 -7.12
CA ILE A 170 25.27 -13.94 -7.78
C ILE A 170 24.99 -14.31 -9.23
N ALA A 171 25.66 -13.63 -10.15
CA ALA A 171 25.63 -13.95 -11.57
C ALA A 171 26.93 -14.66 -11.98
N ASP A 172 26.79 -15.75 -12.76
CA ASP A 172 27.89 -16.37 -13.48
C ASP A 172 27.92 -15.78 -14.90
N THR A 173 28.92 -14.95 -15.17
CA THR A 173 29.09 -14.31 -16.48
C THR A 173 29.65 -15.26 -17.53
N GLY A 174 30.27 -16.38 -17.14
CA GLY A 174 30.90 -17.35 -18.05
C GLY A 174 32.14 -16.83 -18.80
N PHE A 175 32.67 -15.64 -18.44
CA PHE A 175 33.81 -15.00 -19.09
C PHE A 175 35.01 -14.85 -18.15
N GLY A 176 36.20 -15.19 -18.63
CA GLY A 176 37.48 -14.98 -17.92
C GLY A 176 37.71 -15.96 -16.76
N ASP A 177 38.79 -15.73 -16.02
CA ASP A 177 39.17 -16.55 -14.86
C ASP A 177 38.33 -16.25 -13.60
N ASN A 178 37.56 -15.16 -13.63
CA ASN A 178 36.77 -14.62 -12.53
C ASN A 178 35.30 -14.40 -12.94
N PRO A 179 34.53 -15.47 -13.23
CA PRO A 179 33.23 -15.31 -13.88
C PRO A 179 32.09 -14.95 -12.92
N TYR A 180 32.24 -15.14 -11.61
CA TYR A 180 31.16 -14.93 -10.64
C TYR A 180 31.17 -13.51 -10.08
N LYS A 181 30.04 -12.79 -10.18
CA LYS A 181 29.89 -11.41 -9.67
C LYS A 181 28.73 -11.32 -8.69
N LEU A 182 28.90 -10.52 -7.63
CA LEU A 182 27.82 -10.11 -6.75
C LEU A 182 27.05 -8.96 -7.42
N ILE A 183 25.73 -9.05 -7.44
CA ILE A 183 24.82 -8.01 -7.91
C ILE A 183 23.96 -7.60 -6.73
N LEU A 184 23.98 -6.30 -6.41
CA LEU A 184 23.06 -5.71 -5.44
C LEU A 184 22.04 -4.88 -6.21
N ARG A 185 20.75 -5.10 -5.94
CA ARG A 185 19.67 -4.38 -6.61
C ARG A 185 18.69 -3.87 -5.56
N SER A 186 18.18 -2.65 -5.74
CA SER A 186 17.11 -2.14 -4.89
C SER A 186 15.80 -2.87 -5.16
N ASP A 187 15.01 -3.11 -4.12
CA ASP A 187 13.72 -3.78 -4.25
C ASP A 187 12.67 -2.87 -4.89
N ASP A 188 12.81 -1.56 -4.66
CA ASP A 188 11.98 -0.50 -5.24
C ASP A 188 12.79 0.41 -6.19
N PRO A 189 12.15 0.98 -7.23
CA PRO A 189 12.81 1.93 -8.13
C PRO A 189 12.86 3.35 -7.52
N GLY A 190 13.60 4.25 -8.18
CA GLY A 190 13.65 5.66 -7.82
C GLY A 190 14.93 6.08 -7.10
N GLU A 191 15.13 7.39 -7.01
CA GLU A 191 16.35 8.02 -6.48
C GLU A 191 16.55 7.79 -4.98
N GLU A 192 15.46 7.74 -4.21
CA GLU A 192 15.52 7.45 -2.77
C GLU A 192 15.99 6.02 -2.50
N ASN A 193 15.84 5.13 -3.49
CA ASN A 193 16.28 3.74 -3.45
C ASN A 193 17.65 3.53 -4.12
N ARG A 194 18.44 4.59 -4.29
CA ARG A 194 19.82 4.47 -4.78
C ARG A 194 20.69 3.77 -3.75
N ILE A 195 21.36 2.70 -4.16
CA ILE A 195 22.33 2.00 -3.31
C ILE A 195 23.66 2.76 -3.36
N PHE A 196 24.29 2.93 -2.21
CA PHE A 196 25.65 3.42 -2.06
C PHE A 196 26.47 2.37 -1.31
N ILE A 197 27.65 2.03 -1.83
CA ILE A 197 28.59 1.10 -1.20
C ILE A 197 29.65 1.91 -0.47
N GLU A 198 29.87 1.58 0.81
CA GLU A 198 30.85 2.25 1.65
C GLU A 198 32.10 1.39 1.73
N THR A 199 33.20 1.88 1.16
CA THR A 199 34.50 1.19 1.14
C THR A 199 35.40 1.62 2.29
N GLN A 200 34.99 2.58 3.10
CA GLN A 200 35.67 3.01 4.32
C GLN A 200 34.92 2.49 5.56
N LEU A 201 35.66 2.04 6.57
CA LEU A 201 35.10 1.72 7.88
C LEU A 201 34.55 3.02 8.50
N VAL A 202 33.38 2.94 9.15
CA VAL A 202 32.81 4.00 10.00
C VAL A 202 33.63 4.20 11.30
N ASP A 203 34.88 3.75 11.33
CA ASP A 203 35.87 4.05 12.36
C ASP A 203 37.21 4.44 11.71
N SER A 204 37.16 5.36 10.77
CA SER A 204 38.34 6.05 10.26
C SER A 204 38.64 7.25 11.18
N PRO A 205 39.79 7.30 11.90
CA PRO A 205 40.34 8.59 12.29
C PRO A 205 40.67 9.39 11.02
N PRO A 206 40.63 10.74 11.08
CA PRO A 206 40.52 11.62 9.92
C PRO A 206 41.59 11.35 8.85
N GLU A 207 41.16 11.54 7.60
CA GLU A 207 41.95 11.51 6.39
C GLU A 207 43.33 12.16 6.58
N SER A 208 44.37 11.43 6.18
CA SER A 208 45.63 12.04 5.75
C SER A 208 45.43 12.42 4.29
N ASP A 209 45.01 13.65 4.02
CA ASP A 209 45.01 14.16 2.66
C ASP A 209 46.35 14.87 2.37
N ASN A 210 47.18 14.24 1.52
CA ASN A 210 48.28 14.87 0.79
C ASN A 210 48.07 14.42 -0.67
N ALA A 211 48.05 15.24 -1.72
CA ALA A 211 48.37 16.64 -1.95
C ALA A 211 47.92 16.97 -3.42
N VAL A 212 47.85 18.20 -3.96
CA VAL A 212 48.96 19.08 -4.34
C VAL A 212 48.42 20.39 -4.97
N ALA A 213 48.88 21.51 -4.39
CA ALA A 213 49.23 22.84 -4.94
C ALA A 213 48.23 23.70 -5.75
N ILE A 214 47.88 24.86 -5.16
CA ILE A 214 48.28 26.18 -5.70
C ILE A 214 48.77 27.07 -4.53
N SER A 215 49.85 27.79 -4.80
CA SER A 215 50.66 28.62 -3.89
C SER A 215 49.88 29.62 -3.02
N ALA A 216 50.23 29.67 -1.74
CA ALA A 216 50.28 30.92 -0.98
C ALA A 216 51.67 31.07 -0.34
N THR A 217 52.73 31.03 -1.16
CA THR A 217 53.82 31.95 -0.90
C THR A 217 53.34 33.30 -1.36
N GLU A 218 52.60 34.03 -0.52
CA GLU A 218 52.83 35.45 -0.25
C GLU A 218 52.13 35.79 1.08
N PRO A 219 52.72 36.70 1.87
CA PRO A 219 52.07 37.19 3.07
C PRO A 219 50.69 37.81 2.76
N ILE A 220 49.69 37.66 3.64
CA ILE A 220 48.43 38.40 3.51
C ILE A 220 48.71 39.84 3.97
N ASP A 221 49.02 40.71 3.02
CA ASP A 221 49.22 42.13 3.28
C ASP A 221 47.86 42.83 3.45
N VAL A 222 47.54 43.24 4.69
CA VAL A 222 46.50 44.23 4.93
C VAL A 222 47.13 45.61 4.67
N LEU A 223 47.04 46.07 3.42
CA LEU A 223 47.61 47.35 2.97
C LEU A 223 46.71 48.54 3.32
N ASP A 224 47.27 49.45 4.13
CA ASP A 224 46.97 50.88 4.20
C ASP A 224 46.69 51.46 2.80
N ALA A 225 45.42 51.82 2.55
CA ALA A 225 44.95 53.00 1.79
C ALA A 225 43.57 52.81 1.10
N SER A 226 42.91 51.64 1.18
CA SER A 226 41.67 51.37 0.41
C SER A 226 40.41 51.00 1.20
N GLY A 227 40.45 51.00 2.54
CA GLY A 227 39.25 50.86 3.37
C GLY A 227 38.78 49.43 3.71
N ASN A 228 39.58 48.39 3.44
CA ASN A 228 39.20 46.99 3.67
C ASN A 228 39.59 46.41 5.05
N ASN A 229 40.06 47.23 6.01
CA ASN A 229 40.52 46.77 7.33
C ASN A 229 39.47 46.95 8.45
N LYS A 230 38.20 47.14 8.08
CA LYS A 230 37.11 47.44 9.01
C LYS A 230 35.98 46.42 8.92
N ILE A 231 35.55 45.95 10.09
CA ILE A 231 34.35 45.13 10.26
C ILE A 231 33.34 45.97 11.04
N VAL A 232 32.18 46.22 10.42
CA VAL A 232 31.09 46.96 11.04
C VAL A 232 30.10 45.95 11.60
N PHE A 233 29.81 46.03 12.90
CA PHE A 233 28.93 45.11 13.58
C PHE A 233 28.04 45.81 14.63
N GLN A 234 26.91 45.18 14.95
CA GLN A 234 26.00 45.58 16.01
C GLN A 234 25.76 44.39 16.94
N GLU A 235 25.80 44.68 18.24
CA GLU A 235 25.55 43.72 19.30
C GLU A 235 24.11 43.91 19.81
N ARG A 236 23.30 42.86 19.91
CA ARG A 236 21.96 42.97 20.52
C ARG A 236 22.07 42.90 22.06
N LEU A 237 21.58 43.92 22.74
CA LEU A 237 21.61 44.04 24.20
C LEU A 237 20.64 43.04 24.87
N ALA A 238 20.83 42.80 26.17
CA ALA A 238 20.01 41.86 26.95
C ALA A 238 18.51 42.18 27.00
N ASP A 239 18.11 43.41 26.65
CA ASP A 239 16.70 43.84 26.55
C ASP A 239 16.09 43.60 25.16
N GLY A 240 16.86 43.01 24.23
CA GLY A 240 16.43 42.71 22.87
C GLY A 240 16.57 43.86 21.88
N SER A 241 17.07 45.03 22.30
CA SER A 241 17.36 46.15 21.39
C SER A 241 18.71 45.96 20.69
N LEU A 242 18.82 46.34 19.42
CA LEU A 242 20.10 46.42 18.71
C LEU A 242 20.90 47.59 19.29
N GLY A 243 22.13 47.30 19.73
CA GLY A 243 23.07 48.29 20.24
C GLY A 243 23.59 49.22 19.14
N ALA A 244 24.41 50.20 19.54
CA ALA A 244 25.02 51.12 18.58
C ALA A 244 25.95 50.37 17.61
N GLU A 245 26.02 50.84 16.36
CA GLU A 245 26.96 50.33 15.37
C GLU A 245 28.41 50.57 15.78
N ARG A 246 29.23 49.52 15.68
CA ARG A 246 30.64 49.50 16.05
C ARG A 246 31.49 49.13 14.87
N THR A 247 32.75 49.54 14.90
CA THR A 247 33.69 49.29 13.81
C THR A 247 35.00 48.75 14.36
N ALA A 248 35.18 47.43 14.30
CA ALA A 248 36.47 46.81 14.58
C ALA A 248 37.45 47.15 13.45
N THR A 249 38.57 47.80 13.82
CA THR A 249 39.65 48.12 12.88
C THR A 249 40.79 47.14 13.12
N ILE A 250 41.05 46.29 12.13
CA ILE A 250 42.13 45.30 12.16
C ILE A 250 43.45 46.03 11.98
N ALA A 251 44.47 45.66 12.76
CA ALA A 251 45.76 46.33 12.70
C ALA A 251 46.41 46.17 11.32
N ASP A 252 46.92 47.27 10.79
CA ASP A 252 47.63 47.27 9.51
C ASP A 252 48.92 46.46 9.64
N GLY A 253 49.13 45.54 8.71
CA GLY A 253 50.26 44.64 8.79
C GLY A 253 50.16 43.45 7.85
N THR A 254 51.25 42.69 7.86
CA THR A 254 51.43 41.51 7.03
C THR A 254 51.17 40.27 7.88
N TYR A 255 50.13 39.51 7.56
CA TYR A 255 49.75 38.29 8.28
C TYR A 255 50.30 37.05 7.57
N THR A 256 50.97 36.18 8.30
CA THR A 256 51.67 35.01 7.75
C THR A 256 50.76 33.84 7.42
N SER A 257 49.51 33.85 7.88
CA SER A 257 48.47 32.86 7.58
C SER A 257 47.05 33.43 7.79
N GLY A 258 46.03 32.78 7.23
CA GLY A 258 44.62 33.15 7.48
C GLY A 258 44.21 33.01 8.95
N SER A 259 44.83 32.08 9.69
CA SER A 259 44.64 31.95 11.14
C SER A 259 45.25 33.11 11.92
N ASP A 260 46.39 33.66 11.48
CA ASP A 260 46.98 34.85 12.11
C ASP A 260 46.08 36.09 11.91
N LEU A 261 45.46 36.20 10.73
CA LEU A 261 44.46 37.24 10.46
C LEU A 261 43.17 37.01 11.27
N ALA A 262 42.72 35.77 11.42
CA ALA A 262 41.55 35.42 12.24
C ALA A 262 41.73 35.86 13.70
N ALA A 263 42.89 35.58 14.29
CA ALA A 263 43.22 36.02 15.65
C ALA A 263 43.26 37.56 15.78
N ALA A 264 43.69 38.27 14.74
CA ALA A 264 43.67 39.72 14.71
C ALA A 264 42.25 40.30 14.59
N ILE A 265 41.38 39.63 13.82
CA ILE A 265 39.95 39.97 13.72
C ILE A 265 39.25 39.76 15.06
N GLU A 266 39.49 38.62 15.71
CA GLU A 266 38.96 38.30 17.05
C GLU A 266 39.33 39.39 18.03
N SER A 267 40.64 39.68 18.13
CA SER A 267 41.16 40.72 19.02
C SER A 267 40.56 42.11 18.73
N ALA A 268 40.37 42.46 17.46
CA ALA A 268 39.80 43.76 17.07
C ALA A 268 38.32 43.86 17.44
N MET A 269 37.52 42.80 17.26
CA MET A 269 36.10 42.79 17.61
C MET A 269 35.88 42.80 19.12
N GLU A 270 36.63 42.00 19.86
CA GLU A 270 36.56 41.97 21.33
C GLU A 270 36.95 43.33 21.94
N SER A 271 37.92 44.02 21.34
CA SER A 271 38.35 45.35 21.83
C SER A 271 37.29 46.44 21.68
N GLU A 272 36.40 46.31 20.70
CA GLU A 272 35.33 47.27 20.42
C GLU A 272 33.99 46.89 21.07
N SER A 273 33.85 45.66 21.57
CA SER A 273 32.63 45.17 22.24
C SER A 273 32.24 46.05 23.43
N GLU A 274 30.95 46.41 23.54
CA GLU A 274 30.48 47.27 24.64
C GLU A 274 30.43 46.53 25.98
N ASN A 275 30.16 45.23 25.93
CA ASN A 275 29.91 44.39 27.12
C ASN A 275 31.06 43.41 27.41
N GLY A 276 32.20 43.55 26.73
CA GLY A 276 33.33 42.63 26.86
C GLY A 276 32.99 41.22 26.37
N ILE A 277 32.23 41.15 25.28
CA ILE A 277 31.86 39.90 24.64
C ILE A 277 33.10 39.31 23.98
N ASN A 278 33.40 38.06 24.32
CA ASN A 278 34.47 37.32 23.68
C ASN A 278 33.95 36.70 22.38
N TYR A 279 34.77 36.74 21.35
CA TYR A 279 34.48 36.13 20.08
C TYR A 279 35.42 34.95 19.86
N THR A 280 35.14 34.14 18.85
CA THR A 280 36.05 33.14 18.33
C THR A 280 35.99 33.25 16.83
N VAL A 281 37.14 33.52 16.24
CA VAL A 281 37.26 33.67 14.79
C VAL A 281 38.16 32.57 14.26
N SER A 282 37.64 31.77 13.35
CA SER A 282 38.38 30.66 12.74
C SER A 282 38.41 30.81 11.23
N TYR A 283 39.57 30.57 10.63
CA TYR A 283 39.74 30.52 9.18
C TYR A 283 39.76 29.07 8.72
N ASP A 284 38.92 28.75 7.73
CA ASP A 284 38.94 27.48 7.02
C ASP A 284 39.88 27.61 5.81
N SER A 285 40.98 26.87 5.84
CA SER A 285 42.00 26.91 4.78
C SER A 285 41.54 26.29 3.46
N ASP A 286 40.56 25.40 3.51
CA ASP A 286 40.11 24.60 2.37
C ASP A 286 39.06 25.35 1.57
N THR A 287 38.16 26.05 2.28
CA THR A 287 37.14 26.92 1.66
C THR A 287 37.56 28.38 1.55
N GLN A 288 38.67 28.76 2.19
CA GLN A 288 39.18 30.14 2.29
C GLN A 288 38.21 31.14 2.95
N LYS A 289 37.34 30.67 3.86
CA LYS A 289 36.31 31.47 4.53
C LYS A 289 36.58 31.63 6.04
N PHE A 290 36.10 32.73 6.62
CA PHE A 290 36.24 33.04 8.05
C PHE A 290 34.93 32.85 8.82
N SER A 291 34.89 31.97 9.82
CA SER A 291 33.75 31.86 10.73
C SER A 291 33.96 32.73 11.95
N ILE A 292 32.94 33.51 12.32
CA ILE A 292 32.94 34.36 13.53
C ILE A 292 31.80 33.88 14.42
N LYS A 293 32.13 33.54 15.66
CA LYS A 293 31.17 33.10 16.66
C LYS A 293 31.37 33.87 17.96
N GLU A 294 30.30 34.10 18.71
CA GLU A 294 30.42 34.51 20.12
C GLU A 294 30.87 33.32 20.99
N ASN A 295 31.75 33.57 21.94
CA ASN A 295 32.18 32.61 22.95
C ASN A 295 31.51 32.93 24.31
N GLY A 296 30.21 32.68 24.42
CA GLY A 296 29.46 32.96 25.65
C GLY A 296 27.94 32.92 25.46
N SER A 297 27.19 33.03 26.55
CA SER A 297 25.72 33.03 26.57
C SER A 297 25.12 34.43 26.77
N GLN A 298 25.86 35.50 26.46
CA GLN A 298 25.46 36.87 26.80
C GLN A 298 25.01 37.71 25.59
N LEU A 299 25.40 37.36 24.36
CA LEU A 299 24.89 37.98 23.15
C LEU A 299 23.76 37.14 22.56
N HIS A 300 22.62 37.78 22.30
CA HIS A 300 21.49 37.07 21.70
C HIS A 300 21.55 37.01 20.17
N GLU A 301 22.25 37.97 19.54
CA GLU A 301 22.38 38.09 18.09
C GLU A 301 23.56 39.01 17.76
N LEU A 302 24.43 38.58 16.84
CA LEU A 302 25.52 39.36 16.26
C LEU A 302 25.13 39.72 14.83
N ASN A 303 25.03 41.03 14.53
CA ASN A 303 24.69 41.48 13.19
C ASN A 303 25.91 42.13 12.54
N ILE A 304 26.39 41.57 11.44
CA ILE A 304 27.55 42.08 10.70
C ILE A 304 27.03 42.81 9.47
N SER A 305 27.37 44.09 9.34
CA SER A 305 26.97 44.91 8.21
C SER A 305 27.99 44.80 7.09
N TRP A 306 27.61 44.08 6.03
CA TRP A 306 28.46 43.85 4.86
C TRP A 306 28.24 44.96 3.82
N ASP A 307 29.19 45.91 3.71
CA ASP A 307 29.25 46.86 2.58
C ASP A 307 30.21 46.32 1.51
N ALA A 308 30.01 46.67 0.24
CA ALA A 308 30.87 46.30 -0.89
C ALA A 308 32.32 46.80 -0.74
N SER A 309 32.58 47.72 0.20
CA SER A 309 33.91 48.18 0.59
C SER A 309 34.43 47.59 1.92
N SER A 310 33.74 46.61 2.51
CA SER A 310 34.15 45.95 3.77
C SER A 310 35.06 44.74 3.53
N ALA A 311 35.77 44.29 4.58
CA ALA A 311 36.68 43.14 4.52
C ALA A 311 36.03 41.83 4.03
N ALA A 312 34.70 41.72 4.09
CA ALA A 312 33.90 40.53 3.77
C ALA A 312 34.20 39.89 2.41
N SER A 313 34.35 40.73 1.38
CA SER A 313 34.61 40.27 0.01
C SER A 313 36.04 39.75 -0.16
N ALA A 314 37.00 40.26 0.62
CA ALA A 314 38.36 39.74 0.69
C ALA A 314 38.47 38.45 1.53
N LEU A 315 37.48 38.19 2.38
CA LEU A 315 37.36 37.00 3.25
C LEU A 315 36.45 35.91 2.66
N GLY A 316 36.00 36.05 1.40
CA GLY A 316 35.30 35.00 0.65
C GLY A 316 33.77 34.94 0.78
N PHE A 317 33.09 36.00 1.22
CA PHE A 317 31.62 36.04 1.36
C PHE A 317 30.92 36.69 0.15
N ASP A 318 29.91 36.01 -0.44
CA ASP A 318 29.08 36.49 -1.56
C ASP A 318 27.59 36.59 -1.15
N ALA A 319 26.93 37.68 -1.51
CA ALA A 319 25.53 37.95 -1.21
C ALA A 319 24.52 37.14 -2.05
N GLN A 320 24.96 36.42 -3.10
CA GLN A 320 24.07 35.71 -4.04
C GLN A 320 23.88 34.21 -3.74
N GLU A 321 24.85 33.51 -3.14
CA GLU A 321 24.79 32.05 -2.94
C GLU A 321 24.09 31.62 -1.63
N ASP A 322 24.05 32.47 -0.60
CA ASP A 322 23.62 32.09 0.75
C ASP A 322 22.23 32.67 1.16
N VAL A 323 21.15 32.32 0.45
CA VAL A 323 19.76 32.76 0.74
C VAL A 323 18.92 31.65 1.39
N TYR A 324 18.47 31.86 2.64
CA TYR A 324 17.58 30.97 3.39
C TYR A 324 16.08 31.11 3.01
N LYS A 325 15.30 30.01 3.07
CA LYS A 325 13.81 29.99 3.04
C LYS A 325 13.24 29.25 4.27
N PRO A 326 12.33 29.84 5.08
CA PRO A 326 11.79 29.17 6.26
C PRO A 326 10.62 28.22 5.97
N HIS A 327 10.44 27.22 6.85
CA HIS A 327 9.22 26.39 6.95
C HIS A 327 8.02 27.18 7.52
N ALA A 328 6.80 26.70 7.22
CA ALA A 328 5.52 27.41 7.26
C ALA A 328 5.07 27.99 8.62
N GLY A 329 4.58 29.24 8.62
CA GLY A 329 3.81 29.80 9.75
C GLY A 329 3.78 31.32 9.96
N LEU A 330 4.54 32.13 9.21
CA LEU A 330 4.58 33.59 9.38
C LEU A 330 4.39 34.33 8.05
N LYS A 331 3.42 35.27 8.00
CA LYS A 331 3.24 36.18 6.87
C LYS A 331 4.39 37.17 6.82
N LEU A 332 5.21 37.08 5.79
CA LEU A 332 6.13 38.11 5.35
C LEU A 332 5.32 39.27 4.77
N THR A 333 5.39 40.45 5.40
CA THR A 333 5.26 41.71 4.66
C THR A 333 6.64 42.06 4.14
N GLU A 334 6.76 42.16 2.83
CA GLU A 334 7.98 42.50 2.10
C GLU A 334 8.69 43.71 2.71
N SER A 335 9.91 43.50 3.18
CA SER A 335 10.90 44.53 3.41
C SER A 335 12.27 43.89 3.33
N THR A 336 13.08 44.46 2.44
CA THR A 336 14.46 44.14 2.12
C THR A 336 15.35 43.84 3.33
N GLY A 337 16.10 42.74 3.26
CA GLY A 337 17.39 42.56 3.93
C GLY A 337 17.36 41.76 5.24
N ALA A 338 18.34 40.84 5.34
CA ALA A 338 18.76 40.03 6.48
C ALA A 338 17.97 38.74 6.79
N GLY A 339 18.65 37.61 6.60
CA GLY A 339 18.25 36.28 7.06
C GLY A 339 19.07 35.84 8.28
N PHE A 340 18.37 35.26 9.26
CA PHE A 340 18.78 34.87 10.60
C PHE A 340 19.21 33.39 10.65
N PHE A 341 20.07 32.99 11.60
CA PHE A 341 20.38 31.59 11.95
C PHE A 341 19.58 31.10 13.19
N ALA A 342 19.16 29.83 13.20
CA ALA A 342 18.82 29.07 14.41
C ALA A 342 19.22 27.58 14.28
N PRO A 343 19.54 26.88 15.39
CA PRO A 343 20.37 25.67 15.40
C PRO A 343 19.58 24.36 15.53
N GLU A 344 20.01 23.33 14.82
CA GLU A 344 19.78 21.91 15.10
C GLU A 344 21.05 21.17 14.65
N SER A 345 21.62 20.16 15.28
CA SER A 345 21.38 19.44 16.53
C SER A 345 22.69 18.70 16.85
N ASP A 346 23.00 18.52 18.13
CA ASP A 346 24.11 17.71 18.65
C ASP A 346 24.31 16.38 17.89
N ASN A 347 25.56 16.05 17.56
CA ASN A 347 26.02 14.66 17.50
C ASN A 347 27.39 14.54 18.17
N LYS A 348 27.36 14.18 19.45
CA LYS A 348 28.49 13.62 20.19
C LYS A 348 28.74 12.20 19.69
N VAL A 349 30.02 11.82 19.54
CA VAL A 349 30.41 10.40 19.47
C VAL A 349 31.32 10.10 20.66
N ASN A 350 30.87 9.14 21.47
CA ASN A 350 31.53 8.62 22.66
C ASN A 350 32.38 7.40 22.30
N ILE A 351 33.60 7.31 22.82
CA ILE A 351 34.26 6.02 23.09
C ILE A 351 34.89 6.10 24.48
N SER A 352 34.41 5.26 25.40
CA SER A 352 34.93 5.15 26.76
C SER A 352 36.06 4.13 26.83
N ALA A 353 37.26 4.56 27.22
CA ALA A 353 38.29 3.66 27.74
C ALA A 353 38.47 3.93 29.24
N SER A 354 38.12 2.96 30.09
CA SER A 354 38.39 3.02 31.52
C SER A 354 39.89 3.03 31.81
N GLU A 355 40.31 3.86 32.77
CA GLU A 355 41.69 4.01 33.28
C GLU A 355 42.37 2.70 33.76
N PRO A 356 43.72 2.69 33.90
CA PRO A 356 44.61 1.77 33.21
C PRO A 356 44.68 0.37 33.83
N ALA A 357 44.78 -0.62 32.96
CA ALA A 357 45.58 -1.82 33.21
C ALA A 357 46.52 -1.93 32.00
N ALA A 358 47.82 -1.82 32.24
CA ALA A 358 48.95 -2.05 31.33
C ALA A 358 48.64 -2.13 29.81
N ILE A 359 49.12 -1.17 29.02
CA ILE A 359 49.01 -1.24 27.56
C ILE A 359 49.97 -2.34 27.08
N SER A 360 49.47 -3.43 26.49
CA SER A 360 50.31 -4.50 25.95
C SER A 360 50.53 -4.33 24.45
N ALA A 361 51.78 -4.20 24.00
CA ALA A 361 52.13 -4.39 22.60
C ALA A 361 52.38 -5.89 22.38
N ALA A 362 51.62 -6.54 21.51
CA ALA A 362 51.78 -7.96 21.16
C ALA A 362 52.24 -8.09 19.70
N ASN A 363 52.82 -9.23 19.32
CA ASN A 363 53.33 -9.47 17.95
C ASN A 363 52.29 -9.29 16.82
N SER A 364 51.00 -9.18 17.13
CA SER A 364 49.91 -8.95 16.18
C SER A 364 49.55 -7.47 15.98
N ASN A 365 50.12 -6.53 16.75
CA ASN A 365 49.78 -5.11 16.69
C ASN A 365 50.92 -4.15 17.08
N ASN A 366 52.18 -4.58 16.99
CA ASN A 366 53.35 -3.84 17.45
C ASN A 366 54.20 -3.23 16.34
N GLU A 367 53.68 -3.07 15.12
CA GLU A 367 54.42 -2.52 13.98
C GLU A 367 53.81 -1.21 13.47
N ILE A 368 54.66 -0.22 13.24
CA ILE A 368 54.31 1.05 12.60
C ILE A 368 55.06 1.12 11.28
N VAL A 369 54.34 1.27 10.17
CA VAL A 369 54.94 1.48 8.85
C VAL A 369 54.96 2.98 8.52
N PHE A 370 56.14 3.50 8.22
CA PHE A 370 56.35 4.90 7.89
C PHE A 370 57.33 5.03 6.72
N ARG A 371 57.26 6.17 6.02
CA ARG A 371 58.21 6.52 4.96
C ARG A 371 58.91 7.83 5.30
N GLU A 372 60.22 7.84 5.10
CA GLU A 372 61.06 9.03 5.27
C GLU A 372 61.41 9.60 3.89
N ARG A 373 61.33 10.92 3.71
CA ARG A 373 61.80 11.58 2.49
C ARG A 373 63.33 11.75 2.52
N LEU A 374 64.01 11.32 1.46
CA LEU A 374 65.46 11.44 1.29
C LEU A 374 65.87 12.90 1.03
N ALA A 375 67.17 13.22 1.20
CA ALA A 375 67.71 14.57 1.04
C ALA A 375 67.52 15.18 -0.38
N ASP A 376 67.23 14.34 -1.38
CA ASP A 376 66.91 14.75 -2.76
C ASP A 376 65.41 15.05 -2.98
N GLY A 377 64.60 14.95 -1.92
CA GLY A 377 63.16 15.19 -1.96
C GLY A 377 62.31 14.00 -2.36
N THR A 378 62.90 12.83 -2.64
CA THR A 378 62.16 11.60 -2.98
C THR A 378 61.70 10.85 -1.74
N LEU A 379 60.52 10.22 -1.79
CA LEU A 379 60.02 9.39 -0.69
C LEU A 379 60.82 8.08 -0.65
N GLY A 380 61.46 7.79 0.48
CA GLY A 380 62.24 6.59 0.71
C GLY A 380 61.38 5.33 0.82
N ALA A 381 62.03 4.17 0.84
CA ALA A 381 61.33 2.89 1.03
C ALA A 381 60.63 2.83 2.39
N ALA A 382 59.46 2.17 2.43
CA ALA A 382 58.72 1.93 3.66
C ALA A 382 59.60 1.26 4.72
N LYS A 383 59.53 1.79 5.94
CA LYS A 383 60.23 1.31 7.12
C LYS A 383 59.21 0.82 8.12
N THR A 384 59.54 -0.28 8.78
CA THR A 384 58.72 -0.86 9.85
C THR A 384 59.43 -0.64 11.18
N ALA A 385 58.82 0.16 12.06
CA ALA A 385 59.22 0.28 13.44
C ALA A 385 58.47 -0.76 14.28
N THR A 386 59.19 -1.76 14.77
CA THR A 386 58.63 -2.79 15.66
C THR A 386 58.83 -2.38 17.12
N ILE A 387 57.73 -2.15 17.83
CA ILE A 387 57.68 -1.83 19.26
C ILE A 387 57.95 -3.13 20.03
N ALA A 388 58.77 -3.04 21.08
CA ALA A 388 59.11 -4.21 21.89
C ALA A 388 57.86 -4.83 22.54
N ASP A 389 57.75 -6.15 22.46
CA ASP A 389 56.71 -6.92 23.13
C ASP A 389 56.83 -6.74 24.65
N GLY A 390 55.73 -6.38 25.30
CA GLY A 390 55.73 -6.03 26.71
C GLY A 390 54.53 -5.22 27.17
N SER A 391 54.47 -5.03 28.49
CA SER A 391 53.46 -4.22 29.17
C SER A 391 54.04 -2.84 29.50
N TYR A 392 53.34 -1.79 29.08
CA TYR A 392 53.69 -0.40 29.35
C TYR A 392 52.77 0.16 30.44
N GLU A 393 53.36 0.71 31.50
CA GLU A 393 52.67 1.16 32.72
C GLU A 393 51.80 2.41 32.47
N SER A 394 52.10 3.18 31.42
CA SER A 394 51.35 4.37 31.00
C SER A 394 51.44 4.59 29.48
N GLY A 395 50.54 5.44 28.94
CA GLY A 395 50.63 5.86 27.55
C GLY A 395 51.89 6.67 27.25
N ASP A 396 52.45 7.37 28.23
CA ASP A 396 53.75 8.04 28.09
C ASP A 396 54.90 7.04 27.96
N ASP A 397 54.83 5.90 28.66
CA ASP A 397 55.82 4.81 28.53
C ASP A 397 55.76 4.17 27.14
N LEU A 398 54.55 3.98 26.61
CA LEU A 398 54.37 3.50 25.24
C LEU A 398 54.80 4.54 24.20
N ALA A 399 54.57 5.84 24.43
CA ALA A 399 55.07 6.91 23.56
C ALA A 399 56.59 6.90 23.46
N ALA A 400 57.28 6.69 24.59
CA ALA A 400 58.73 6.55 24.62
C ALA A 400 59.22 5.30 23.87
N ALA A 401 58.47 4.21 23.93
CA ALA A 401 58.78 2.98 23.20
C ALA A 401 58.58 3.13 21.69
N ILE A 402 57.47 3.76 21.27
CA ILE A 402 57.18 4.10 19.87
C ILE A 402 58.27 4.99 19.31
N LYS A 403 58.61 6.07 20.03
CA LYS A 403 59.72 6.97 19.66
C LYS A 403 61.01 6.19 19.44
N SER A 404 61.38 5.34 20.40
CA SER A 404 62.62 4.57 20.33
C SER A 404 62.64 3.59 19.16
N ALA A 405 61.51 2.93 18.88
CA ALA A 405 61.37 2.02 17.75
C ALA A 405 61.51 2.75 16.40
N MET A 406 60.88 3.91 16.26
CA MET A 406 60.96 4.74 15.04
C MET A 406 62.37 5.33 14.83
N GLU A 407 63.01 5.86 15.89
CA GLU A 407 64.39 6.37 15.80
C GLU A 407 65.39 5.24 15.47
N THR A 408 65.12 4.00 15.89
CA THR A 408 65.96 2.84 15.57
C THR A 408 65.75 2.36 14.14
N ALA A 409 64.51 2.38 13.64
CA ALA A 409 64.17 2.00 12.27
C ALA A 409 64.55 3.06 11.23
N SER A 410 64.83 4.29 11.66
CA SER A 410 65.29 5.39 10.81
C SER A 410 66.73 5.20 10.33
N GLU A 411 66.94 5.30 9.02
CA GLU A 411 68.29 5.22 8.43
C GLU A 411 69.05 6.55 8.50
N ASN A 412 68.31 7.67 8.61
CA ASN A 412 68.88 9.02 8.61
C ASN A 412 69.16 9.54 10.03
N SER A 413 69.07 8.68 11.05
CA SER A 413 69.15 9.06 12.47
C SER A 413 68.14 10.15 12.84
N THR A 414 66.98 10.14 12.18
CA THR A 414 65.89 11.09 12.40
C THR A 414 65.43 11.02 13.85
N LYS A 415 65.18 12.19 14.45
CA LYS A 415 64.65 12.29 15.80
C LYS A 415 63.15 12.51 15.73
N PHE A 416 62.42 11.86 16.64
CA PHE A 416 60.96 11.95 16.68
C PHE A 416 60.51 12.47 18.04
N SER A 417 59.49 13.31 18.03
CA SER A 417 58.70 13.69 19.19
C SER A 417 57.40 12.90 19.16
N VAL A 418 57.26 11.97 20.11
CA VAL A 418 56.04 11.18 20.31
C VAL A 418 55.43 11.61 21.64
N LEU A 419 54.24 12.19 21.59
CA LEU A 419 53.53 12.71 22.75
C LEU A 419 52.23 11.96 22.93
N PHE A 420 51.98 11.47 24.14
CA PHE A 420 50.69 10.90 24.50
C PHE A 420 49.85 11.96 25.22
N ASN A 421 48.64 12.19 24.74
CA ASN A 421 47.67 13.02 25.45
C ASN A 421 46.85 12.13 26.38
N SER A 422 47.03 12.29 27.70
CA SER A 422 46.38 11.47 28.71
C SER A 422 44.87 11.69 28.82
N GLU A 423 44.35 12.82 28.34
CA GLU A 423 42.91 13.14 28.33
C GLU A 423 42.23 12.53 27.11
N THR A 424 42.85 12.64 25.94
CA THR A 424 42.29 12.10 24.68
C THR A 424 42.74 10.68 24.37
N LYS A 425 43.70 10.14 25.13
CA LYS A 425 44.39 8.86 24.92
C LYS A 425 45.01 8.71 23.51
N LYS A 426 45.44 9.82 22.89
CA LYS A 426 46.00 9.85 21.52
C LYS A 426 47.51 10.03 21.52
N PHE A 427 48.19 9.50 20.50
CA PHE A 427 49.60 9.76 20.23
C PHE A 427 49.74 10.81 19.12
N THR A 428 50.62 11.78 19.33
CA THR A 428 51.08 12.72 18.31
C THR A 428 52.52 12.39 18.00
N ILE A 429 52.80 11.98 16.76
CA ILE A 429 54.14 11.69 16.28
C ILE A 429 54.55 12.83 15.35
N LYS A 430 55.64 13.50 15.67
CA LYS A 430 56.25 14.54 14.86
C LYS A 430 57.72 14.23 14.70
N GLU A 431 58.29 14.64 13.58
CA GLU A 431 59.74 14.73 13.51
C GLU A 431 60.23 15.89 14.41
N ASP A 432 61.40 15.72 15.02
CA ASP A 432 62.06 16.71 15.86
C ASP A 432 63.49 16.96 15.34
N GLY A 433 63.59 17.58 14.17
CA GLY A 433 64.84 17.85 13.48
C GLY A 433 64.63 18.71 12.23
N SER A 434 65.69 19.41 11.80
CA SER A 434 65.64 20.35 10.68
C SER A 434 65.93 19.71 9.30
N ASN A 435 65.87 18.38 9.18
CA ASN A 435 66.45 17.66 8.03
C ASN A 435 65.46 16.79 7.23
N LEU A 436 64.18 16.73 7.58
CA LEU A 436 63.14 16.15 6.73
C LEU A 436 62.04 17.19 6.45
N HIS A 437 61.40 17.03 5.30
CA HIS A 437 60.38 17.95 4.80
C HIS A 437 58.95 17.39 4.96
N GLU A 438 58.78 16.09 5.21
CA GLU A 438 57.47 15.40 5.26
C GLU A 438 57.60 13.98 5.86
N LEU A 439 56.67 13.59 6.75
CA LEU A 439 56.57 12.24 7.34
C LEU A 439 55.21 11.64 6.97
N GLN A 440 55.19 10.51 6.25
CA GLN A 440 53.95 9.81 5.86
C GLN A 440 53.80 8.50 6.66
N ILE A 441 52.63 8.31 7.27
CA ILE A 441 52.26 7.09 7.99
C ILE A 441 51.24 6.33 7.15
N GLU A 442 51.57 5.10 6.74
CA GLU A 442 50.69 4.25 5.93
C GLU A 442 50.02 3.21 6.84
N TRP A 443 48.69 3.27 7.00
CA TRP A 443 47.90 2.23 7.67
C TRP A 443 47.22 1.34 6.63
N ALA A 444 47.33 0.01 6.78
CA ALA A 444 46.73 -0.95 5.85
C ALA A 444 45.25 -1.20 6.22
N ASN A 445 44.31 -0.55 5.52
CA ASN A 445 42.87 -0.77 5.72
C ASN A 445 42.26 -1.52 4.53
N SER A 446 42.35 -2.85 4.52
CA SER A 446 41.61 -3.69 3.55
C SER A 446 40.26 -4.12 4.13
N ASN A 447 39.16 -3.87 3.41
CA ASN A 447 37.85 -4.45 3.75
C ASN A 447 37.24 -5.35 2.68
N ALA A 448 36.16 -6.08 3.00
CA ALA A 448 35.48 -6.97 2.06
C ALA A 448 35.03 -6.25 0.79
N ALA A 449 34.61 -4.98 0.91
CA ALA A 449 34.21 -4.18 -0.24
C ALA A 449 35.39 -3.91 -1.19
N SER A 450 36.54 -3.46 -0.66
CA SER A 450 37.77 -3.29 -1.44
C SER A 450 38.29 -4.61 -2.06
N THR A 451 38.06 -5.75 -1.41
CA THR A 451 38.42 -7.09 -1.92
C THR A 451 37.55 -7.51 -3.11
N LEU A 452 36.32 -6.99 -3.18
CA LEU A 452 35.40 -7.14 -4.30
C LEU A 452 35.61 -6.07 -5.40
N GLY A 453 36.70 -5.29 -5.27
CA GLY A 453 37.09 -4.25 -6.21
C GLY A 453 36.31 -2.95 -6.09
N PHE A 454 35.52 -2.77 -5.01
CA PHE A 454 34.80 -1.53 -4.79
C PHE A 454 35.77 -0.41 -4.37
N ASP A 455 35.70 0.73 -5.07
CA ASP A 455 36.45 1.95 -4.81
C ASP A 455 35.48 3.12 -4.56
N SER A 456 35.62 3.82 -3.43
CA SER A 456 34.76 4.96 -3.06
C SER A 456 34.91 6.15 -4.01
N GLU A 457 36.06 6.29 -4.67
CA GLU A 457 36.37 7.43 -5.53
C GLU A 457 36.04 7.16 -7.01
N THR A 458 36.27 5.94 -7.48
CA THR A 458 36.09 5.59 -8.90
C THR A 458 34.89 4.70 -9.18
N ASP A 459 34.44 3.95 -8.18
CA ASP A 459 33.43 2.91 -8.34
C ASP A 459 32.06 3.38 -7.93
N THR A 460 31.86 4.62 -7.44
CA THR A 460 30.58 5.31 -7.65
C THR A 460 30.18 5.03 -9.09
N TYR A 461 29.17 4.17 -9.30
CA TYR A 461 28.51 4.10 -10.57
C TYR A 461 28.22 5.56 -10.92
N LYS A 462 28.94 6.09 -11.91
CA LYS A 462 28.63 7.36 -12.55
C LYS A 462 27.61 6.98 -13.62
N PRO A 463 26.29 6.98 -13.36
CA PRO A 463 25.42 7.27 -14.46
C PRO A 463 25.67 8.74 -14.78
N TYR A 464 25.93 9.02 -16.04
CA TYR A 464 25.36 10.20 -16.70
C TYR A 464 24.20 10.80 -15.88
N ASP A 465 24.33 12.04 -15.40
CA ASP A 465 23.35 13.14 -15.38
C ASP A 465 21.81 12.85 -15.30
N SER A 466 21.37 11.67 -14.86
CA SER A 466 19.97 11.23 -14.94
C SER A 466 19.54 10.54 -13.65
N SER A 467 18.62 11.19 -12.95
CA SER A 467 17.91 10.62 -11.80
C SER A 467 17.28 9.26 -12.13
N LEU A 468 17.19 8.37 -11.13
CA LEU A 468 16.46 7.10 -11.19
C LEU A 468 14.94 7.29 -11.10
N ASN A 469 14.43 8.50 -10.84
CA ASN A 469 13.00 8.79 -10.78
C ASN A 469 12.34 8.74 -12.16
N ALA A 470 11.06 8.38 -12.18
CA ALA A 470 10.21 8.63 -13.34
C ALA A 470 10.12 10.13 -13.60
N ARG A 471 10.12 10.52 -14.87
CA ARG A 471 9.98 11.92 -15.31
C ARG A 471 8.93 12.00 -16.39
N PHE A 472 7.90 12.78 -16.15
CA PHE A 472 6.80 12.96 -17.09
C PHE A 472 6.19 14.35 -16.93
N SER A 473 5.35 14.75 -17.87
CA SER A 473 4.57 15.98 -17.75
C SER A 473 3.10 15.72 -18.02
N VAL A 474 2.23 16.35 -17.24
CA VAL A 474 0.78 16.40 -17.50
C VAL A 474 0.43 17.83 -17.87
N ASP A 475 -0.17 18.03 -19.04
CA ASP A 475 -0.54 19.34 -19.59
C ASP A 475 0.60 20.38 -19.53
N ASN A 476 1.82 19.92 -19.82
CA ASN A 476 3.08 20.69 -19.77
C ASN A 476 3.60 21.06 -18.37
N ILE A 477 3.01 20.52 -17.29
CA ILE A 477 3.56 20.62 -15.93
C ILE A 477 4.42 19.39 -15.68
N ALA A 478 5.69 19.57 -15.31
CA ALA A 478 6.64 18.48 -15.09
C ALA A 478 6.53 17.89 -13.68
N TYR A 479 6.60 16.56 -13.59
CA TYR A 479 6.54 15.78 -12.36
C TYR A 479 7.68 14.76 -12.30
N GLN A 480 8.03 14.38 -11.06
CA GLN A 480 8.95 13.28 -10.78
C GLN A 480 8.37 12.37 -9.70
N ARG A 481 8.52 11.06 -9.84
CA ARG A 481 8.05 10.06 -8.85
C ARG A 481 9.05 8.92 -8.73
N GLN A 482 9.12 8.34 -7.53
CA GLN A 482 9.96 7.17 -7.22
C GLN A 482 9.45 5.91 -7.92
N SER A 483 8.13 5.79 -8.11
CA SER A 483 7.46 4.64 -8.73
C SER A 483 6.92 4.97 -10.13
N ASN A 484 6.77 3.92 -10.95
CA ASN A 484 6.04 3.98 -12.21
C ASN A 484 4.55 3.70 -12.03
N ASP A 485 4.13 2.97 -10.99
CA ASP A 485 2.75 2.52 -10.81
C ASP A 485 2.13 3.16 -9.55
N GLY A 486 0.81 3.32 -9.57
CA GLY A 486 0.01 3.78 -8.43
C GLY A 486 0.09 5.28 -8.16
N ILE A 487 0.39 6.11 -9.17
CA ILE A 487 0.56 7.56 -9.00
C ILE A 487 -0.82 8.23 -8.90
N THR A 488 -1.20 8.70 -7.71
CA THR A 488 -2.55 9.25 -7.43
C THR A 488 -2.57 10.76 -7.15
N ASP A 489 -1.41 11.39 -7.06
CA ASP A 489 -1.23 12.76 -6.55
C ASP A 489 -0.93 13.79 -7.65
N VAL A 490 -1.09 13.40 -8.93
CA VAL A 490 -0.83 14.28 -10.08
C VAL A 490 -2.11 14.84 -10.66
N ILE A 491 -3.12 13.99 -10.89
CA ILE A 491 -4.43 14.39 -11.38
C ILE A 491 -5.46 13.90 -10.36
N GLN A 492 -6.28 14.82 -9.84
CA GLN A 492 -7.26 14.49 -8.81
C GLN A 492 -8.24 13.41 -9.30
N GLY A 493 -8.33 12.31 -8.56
CA GLY A 493 -9.24 11.21 -8.87
C GLY A 493 -8.77 10.29 -10.00
N ILE A 494 -7.52 10.40 -10.45
CA ILE A 494 -6.92 9.50 -11.44
C ILE A 494 -5.69 8.83 -10.82
N THR A 495 -5.62 7.52 -10.97
CA THR A 495 -4.40 6.74 -10.73
C THR A 495 -3.70 6.52 -12.06
N LEU A 496 -2.42 6.87 -12.12
CA LEU A 496 -1.58 6.78 -13.31
C LEU A 496 -0.49 5.71 -13.12
N ASP A 497 -0.36 4.85 -14.12
CA ASP A 497 0.73 3.89 -14.23
C ASP A 497 1.52 4.18 -15.51
N LEU A 498 2.84 4.37 -15.39
CA LEU A 498 3.75 4.67 -16.48
C LEU A 498 4.33 3.36 -17.02
N LYS A 499 4.15 3.11 -18.33
CA LYS A 499 4.55 1.83 -18.95
C LYS A 499 5.76 1.96 -19.88
N GLU A 500 5.85 3.07 -20.62
CA GLU A 500 6.98 3.36 -21.50
C GLU A 500 7.12 4.87 -21.76
N THR A 501 8.22 5.28 -22.37
CA THR A 501 8.38 6.68 -22.80
C THR A 501 7.50 6.98 -24.00
N GLY A 502 6.83 8.13 -24.00
CA GLY A 502 5.93 8.51 -25.09
C GLY A 502 4.84 9.47 -24.63
N ILE A 503 3.99 9.86 -25.58
CA ILE A 503 2.84 10.73 -25.31
C ILE A 503 1.58 9.87 -25.37
N SER A 504 0.78 9.96 -24.31
CA SER A 504 -0.57 9.44 -24.24
C SER A 504 -1.55 10.54 -23.87
N THR A 505 -2.82 10.33 -24.19
CA THR A 505 -3.92 11.21 -23.77
C THR A 505 -4.89 10.41 -22.92
N ILE A 506 -5.26 10.96 -21.78
CA ILE A 506 -6.32 10.44 -20.91
C ILE A 506 -7.60 11.20 -21.26
N GLY A 507 -8.70 10.47 -21.41
CA GLY A 507 -10.05 11.02 -21.40
C GLY A 507 -10.83 10.38 -20.26
N VAL A 508 -11.42 11.20 -19.41
CA VAL A 508 -12.36 10.76 -18.38
C VAL A 508 -13.71 11.33 -18.76
N ASP A 509 -14.71 10.46 -18.83
CA ASP A 509 -16.10 10.82 -19.10
C ASP A 509 -17.01 10.11 -18.09
N SER A 510 -18.17 10.70 -17.82
CA SER A 510 -19.23 10.03 -17.07
C SER A 510 -19.71 8.77 -17.81
N ASP A 511 -19.91 7.67 -17.08
CA ASP A 511 -20.29 6.37 -17.64
C ASP A 511 -21.82 6.19 -17.69
N PHE A 512 -22.44 6.92 -18.61
CA PHE A 512 -23.89 6.89 -18.80
C PHE A 512 -24.44 5.53 -19.26
N GLU A 513 -23.61 4.68 -19.87
CA GLU A 513 -24.01 3.36 -20.35
C GLU A 513 -24.25 2.39 -19.18
N LYS A 514 -23.42 2.46 -18.13
CA LYS A 514 -23.67 1.71 -16.88
C LYS A 514 -24.98 2.13 -16.21
N VAL A 515 -25.27 3.43 -16.16
CA VAL A 515 -26.51 3.94 -15.54
C VAL A 515 -27.74 3.48 -16.33
N GLU A 516 -27.68 3.53 -17.67
CA GLU A 516 -28.73 3.01 -18.53
C GLU A 516 -28.95 1.51 -18.32
N THR A 517 -27.86 0.73 -18.23
CA THR A 517 -27.93 -0.72 -17.98
C THR A 517 -28.59 -1.02 -16.64
N MET A 518 -28.21 -0.33 -15.56
CA MET A 518 -28.80 -0.48 -14.24
C MET A 518 -30.32 -0.22 -14.26
N LEU A 519 -30.75 0.84 -14.95
CA LEU A 519 -32.16 1.17 -15.10
C LEU A 519 -32.92 0.12 -15.95
N GLN A 520 -32.33 -0.31 -17.07
CA GLN A 520 -32.91 -1.34 -17.93
C GLN A 520 -33.11 -2.65 -17.17
N GLU A 521 -32.15 -3.05 -16.34
CA GLU A 521 -32.25 -4.28 -15.55
C GLU A 521 -33.40 -4.26 -14.53
N VAL A 522 -33.70 -3.09 -13.96
CA VAL A 522 -34.86 -2.88 -13.08
C VAL A 522 -36.16 -2.96 -13.89
N ILE A 523 -36.22 -2.27 -15.02
CA ILE A 523 -37.36 -2.29 -15.95
C ILE A 523 -37.69 -3.73 -16.36
N ASP A 524 -36.70 -4.49 -16.80
CA ASP A 524 -36.87 -5.87 -17.25
C ASP A 524 -37.41 -6.77 -16.13
N SER A 525 -36.93 -6.58 -14.90
CA SER A 525 -37.36 -7.40 -13.76
C SER A 525 -38.79 -7.05 -13.33
N ILE A 526 -39.15 -5.77 -13.37
CA ILE A 526 -40.53 -5.34 -13.12
C ILE A 526 -41.46 -5.85 -14.21
N ASN A 527 -41.09 -5.74 -15.48
CA ASN A 527 -41.87 -6.25 -16.60
C ASN A 527 -42.06 -7.77 -16.52
N THR A 528 -40.99 -8.51 -16.19
CA THR A 528 -41.07 -9.95 -15.96
C THR A 528 -42.06 -10.29 -14.85
N LEU A 529 -41.95 -9.61 -13.70
CA LEU A 529 -42.89 -9.79 -12.59
C LEU A 529 -44.34 -9.52 -13.03
N ARG A 530 -44.59 -8.41 -13.72
CA ARG A 530 -45.95 -8.02 -14.11
C ARG A 530 -46.57 -8.97 -15.11
N THR A 531 -45.80 -9.45 -16.08
CA THR A 531 -46.23 -10.51 -17.00
C THR A 531 -46.62 -11.76 -16.22
N ASP A 532 -45.76 -12.22 -15.31
CA ASP A 532 -46.02 -13.38 -14.46
C ASP A 532 -47.29 -13.21 -13.61
N LEU A 533 -47.44 -12.07 -12.92
CA LEU A 533 -48.62 -11.80 -12.09
C LEU A 533 -49.89 -11.79 -12.94
N THR A 534 -49.84 -11.22 -14.14
CA THR A 534 -50.98 -11.12 -15.05
C THR A 534 -51.38 -12.48 -15.60
N GLU A 535 -50.43 -13.23 -16.17
CA GLU A 535 -50.67 -14.56 -16.74
C GLU A 535 -51.18 -15.54 -15.68
N LYS A 536 -50.60 -15.50 -14.47
CA LYS A 536 -50.94 -16.46 -13.41
C LYS A 536 -52.23 -16.11 -12.69
N SER A 537 -52.65 -14.85 -12.64
CA SER A 537 -53.85 -14.44 -11.88
C SER A 537 -55.13 -14.27 -12.70
N ARG A 538 -55.05 -14.29 -14.03
CA ARG A 538 -56.18 -14.02 -14.93
C ARG A 538 -56.62 -15.24 -15.73
N TYR A 539 -57.76 -15.08 -16.40
CA TYR A 539 -58.25 -16.06 -17.36
C TYR A 539 -57.69 -15.72 -18.74
N ASP A 540 -56.98 -16.67 -19.34
CA ASP A 540 -56.46 -16.57 -20.70
C ASP A 540 -57.62 -16.92 -21.66
N VAL A 541 -58.11 -15.89 -22.37
CA VAL A 541 -59.25 -16.03 -23.28
C VAL A 541 -58.88 -16.87 -24.50
N ASP A 542 -57.62 -16.84 -24.93
CA ASP A 542 -57.16 -17.55 -26.13
C ASP A 542 -56.94 -19.03 -25.86
N LYS A 543 -56.46 -19.38 -24.66
CA LYS A 543 -56.29 -20.78 -24.22
C LYS A 543 -57.53 -21.37 -23.56
N GLU A 544 -58.54 -20.55 -23.28
CA GLU A 544 -59.70 -20.90 -22.47
C GLU A 544 -59.33 -21.44 -21.06
N GLU A 545 -58.18 -21.05 -20.53
CA GLU A 545 -57.59 -21.59 -19.31
C GLU A 545 -57.46 -20.54 -18.19
N LYS A 546 -57.59 -20.99 -16.94
CA LYS A 546 -57.34 -20.15 -15.76
C LYS A 546 -55.87 -20.22 -15.39
N GLY A 547 -55.25 -19.08 -15.17
CA GLY A 547 -53.95 -19.02 -14.51
C GLY A 547 -54.00 -19.72 -13.15
N ILE A 548 -52.87 -20.31 -12.73
CA ILE A 548 -52.77 -21.10 -11.51
C ILE A 548 -53.12 -20.30 -10.25
N LEU A 549 -52.88 -18.99 -10.23
CA LEU A 549 -53.23 -18.05 -9.16
C LEU A 549 -54.57 -17.33 -9.40
N PHE A 550 -55.42 -17.82 -10.30
CA PHE A 550 -56.72 -17.20 -10.57
C PHE A 550 -57.57 -17.05 -9.31
N GLY A 551 -58.11 -15.84 -9.11
CA GLY A 551 -58.91 -15.47 -7.95
C GLY A 551 -58.09 -15.13 -6.69
N GLU A 552 -56.76 -15.08 -6.78
CA GLU A 552 -55.90 -14.69 -5.66
C GLU A 552 -55.81 -13.16 -5.51
N MET A 553 -56.63 -12.59 -4.63
CA MET A 553 -56.70 -11.14 -4.40
C MET A 553 -55.36 -10.51 -4.00
N ALA A 554 -54.50 -11.26 -3.31
CA ALA A 554 -53.17 -10.78 -2.93
C ALA A 554 -52.31 -10.43 -4.15
N ILE A 555 -52.39 -11.25 -5.20
CA ILE A 555 -51.61 -11.08 -6.43
C ILE A 555 -52.12 -9.89 -7.23
N THR A 556 -53.44 -9.80 -7.43
CA THR A 556 -54.04 -8.65 -8.12
C THR A 556 -53.73 -7.33 -7.40
N ARG A 557 -53.76 -7.33 -6.06
CA ARG A 557 -53.42 -6.15 -5.28
C ARG A 557 -51.95 -5.74 -5.44
N ILE A 558 -51.02 -6.70 -5.46
CA ILE A 558 -49.60 -6.42 -5.67
C ILE A 558 -49.37 -5.82 -7.07
N ASP A 559 -49.98 -6.38 -8.11
CA ASP A 559 -49.90 -5.87 -9.48
C ASP A 559 -50.46 -4.43 -9.60
N ASP A 560 -51.65 -4.18 -9.05
CA ASP A 560 -52.28 -2.85 -9.06
C ASP A 560 -51.47 -1.82 -8.27
N GLU A 561 -50.97 -2.18 -7.09
CA GLU A 561 -50.13 -1.29 -6.27
C GLU A 561 -48.78 -1.01 -6.94
N LEU A 562 -48.19 -1.98 -7.64
CA LEU A 562 -46.95 -1.78 -8.40
C LEU A 562 -47.19 -0.87 -9.60
N LYS A 563 -48.28 -1.07 -10.35
CA LYS A 563 -48.66 -0.19 -11.46
C LYS A 563 -48.79 1.26 -10.99
N ASN A 564 -49.57 1.50 -9.95
CA ASN A 564 -49.77 2.84 -9.39
C ASN A 564 -48.48 3.44 -8.82
N PHE A 565 -47.56 2.60 -8.32
CA PHE A 565 -46.27 3.05 -7.81
C PHE A 565 -45.37 3.62 -8.91
N MET A 566 -45.32 2.97 -10.08
CA MET A 566 -44.50 3.42 -11.21
C MET A 566 -45.04 4.72 -11.85
N GLU A 567 -46.31 5.06 -11.62
CA GLU A 567 -46.94 6.29 -12.10
C GLU A 567 -46.76 7.49 -11.14
N GLN A 568 -46.01 7.32 -10.04
CA GLN A 568 -45.83 8.38 -9.04
C GLN A 568 -44.87 9.48 -9.53
N ASN A 569 -45.22 10.71 -9.17
CA ASN A 569 -44.33 11.87 -9.29
C ASN A 569 -43.72 12.18 -7.92
N LEU A 570 -42.43 12.53 -7.93
CA LEU A 570 -41.73 13.02 -6.75
C LEU A 570 -41.88 14.54 -6.63
N ASN A 571 -42.04 15.01 -5.39
CA ASN A 571 -42.05 16.44 -5.08
C ASN A 571 -40.61 16.92 -4.80
N ILE A 572 -39.78 16.91 -5.83
CA ILE A 572 -38.39 17.39 -5.80
C ILE A 572 -38.21 18.58 -6.72
N ASP A 573 -37.29 19.48 -6.37
CA ASP A 573 -36.85 20.56 -7.26
C ASP A 573 -35.96 19.98 -8.37
N GLY A 574 -36.24 20.33 -9.63
CA GLY A 574 -35.49 19.89 -10.81
C GLY A 574 -36.40 19.72 -12.03
N ALA A 575 -35.80 19.39 -13.18
CA ALA A 575 -36.51 19.05 -14.41
C ALA A 575 -37.01 17.60 -14.43
N VAL A 576 -36.43 16.73 -13.59
CA VAL A 576 -36.76 15.30 -13.52
C VAL A 576 -37.57 15.04 -12.26
N THR A 577 -38.87 14.80 -12.41
CA THR A 577 -39.78 14.54 -11.27
C THR A 577 -40.57 13.25 -11.41
N SER A 578 -40.48 12.60 -12.56
CA SER A 578 -41.26 11.42 -12.93
C SER A 578 -40.47 10.48 -13.84
N MET A 579 -40.93 9.24 -13.95
CA MET A 579 -40.41 8.28 -14.92
C MET A 579 -40.53 8.76 -16.38
N TYR A 580 -41.56 9.57 -16.67
CA TYR A 580 -41.75 10.12 -18.02
C TYR A 580 -40.67 11.13 -18.41
N ASP A 581 -40.19 11.91 -17.44
CA ASP A 581 -39.12 12.89 -17.64
C ASP A 581 -37.80 12.20 -18.01
N LEU A 582 -37.57 11.01 -17.46
CA LEU A 582 -36.45 10.11 -17.79
C LEU A 582 -36.63 9.39 -19.14
N GLY A 583 -37.75 9.55 -19.83
CA GLY A 583 -38.02 8.87 -21.09
C GLY A 583 -38.56 7.45 -20.95
N LEU A 584 -39.03 7.06 -19.76
CA LEU A 584 -39.81 5.84 -19.62
C LEU A 584 -41.27 6.07 -20.01
N THR A 585 -41.89 5.06 -20.57
CA THR A 585 -43.33 5.02 -20.83
C THR A 585 -43.94 3.74 -20.27
N ILE A 586 -45.22 3.83 -19.93
CA ILE A 586 -46.02 2.73 -19.38
C ILE A 586 -47.18 2.51 -20.35
N ASP A 587 -47.33 1.29 -20.87
CA ASP A 587 -48.43 0.96 -21.76
C ASP A 587 -49.75 0.69 -21.00
N SER A 588 -50.81 0.31 -21.71
CA SER A 588 -52.12 0.03 -21.10
C SER A 588 -52.10 -1.14 -20.11
N ASP A 589 -51.26 -2.14 -20.38
CA ASP A 589 -51.06 -3.31 -19.51
C ASP A 589 -50.10 -2.99 -18.36
N GLY A 590 -49.41 -1.86 -18.49
CA GLY A 590 -48.50 -1.26 -17.55
C GLY A 590 -47.07 -1.84 -17.62
N ILE A 591 -46.72 -2.36 -18.79
CA ILE A 591 -45.35 -2.74 -19.13
C ILE A 591 -44.58 -1.46 -19.42
N LEU A 592 -43.36 -1.41 -18.87
CA LEU A 592 -42.44 -0.28 -19.00
C LEU A 592 -41.59 -0.43 -20.24
N SER A 593 -41.32 0.68 -20.91
CA SER A 593 -40.28 0.78 -21.94
C SER A 593 -39.50 2.06 -21.75
N ILE A 594 -38.23 2.06 -22.16
CA ILE A 594 -37.33 3.21 -22.09
C ILE A 594 -36.98 3.66 -23.51
N ASP A 595 -37.08 4.96 -23.75
CA ASP A 595 -36.45 5.61 -24.88
C ASP A 595 -35.00 5.94 -24.52
N SER A 596 -34.08 5.05 -24.92
CA SER A 596 -32.64 5.16 -24.62
C SER A 596 -32.03 6.49 -25.06
N ASP A 597 -32.46 7.03 -26.22
CA ASP A 597 -31.92 8.29 -26.73
C ASP A 597 -32.39 9.45 -25.83
N LYS A 598 -33.68 9.48 -25.49
CA LYS A 598 -34.22 10.48 -24.55
C LYS A 598 -33.60 10.35 -23.16
N PHE A 599 -33.40 9.13 -22.66
CA PHE A 599 -32.77 8.92 -21.35
C PHE A 599 -31.33 9.44 -21.32
N ARG A 600 -30.54 9.15 -22.36
CA ARG A 600 -29.17 9.67 -22.51
C ARG A 600 -29.12 11.20 -22.63
N ASP A 601 -30.05 11.80 -23.36
CA ASP A 601 -30.17 13.26 -23.46
C ASP A 601 -30.46 13.89 -22.09
N VAL A 602 -31.33 13.27 -21.29
CA VAL A 602 -31.66 13.73 -19.93
C VAL A 602 -30.47 13.54 -18.99
N LEU A 603 -29.80 12.39 -19.03
CA LEU A 603 -28.67 12.10 -18.16
C LEU A 603 -27.47 13.01 -18.46
N SER A 604 -27.23 13.32 -19.74
CA SER A 604 -26.16 14.26 -20.13
C SER A 604 -26.46 15.72 -19.81
N SER A 605 -27.73 16.13 -19.85
CA SER A 605 -28.12 17.53 -19.64
C SER A 605 -28.50 17.86 -18.19
N ASN A 606 -28.99 16.88 -17.42
CA ASN A 606 -29.56 17.05 -16.08
C ASN A 606 -29.14 15.89 -15.15
N ALA A 607 -27.87 15.47 -15.18
CA ALA A 607 -27.36 14.35 -14.38
C ALA A 607 -27.73 14.46 -12.89
N GLU A 608 -27.55 15.65 -12.30
CA GLU A 608 -27.86 15.90 -10.88
C GLU A 608 -29.35 15.66 -10.57
N ASP A 609 -30.26 16.09 -11.45
CA ASP A 609 -31.70 15.87 -11.28
C ASP A 609 -32.06 14.38 -11.38
N VAL A 610 -31.39 13.62 -12.26
CA VAL A 610 -31.57 12.16 -12.36
C VAL A 610 -31.10 11.47 -11.08
N ILE A 611 -29.91 11.83 -10.58
CA ILE A 611 -29.38 11.29 -9.32
C ILE A 611 -30.34 11.60 -8.18
N LYS A 612 -30.80 12.84 -8.08
CA LYS A 612 -31.74 13.30 -7.06
C LYS A 612 -33.09 12.59 -7.16
N PHE A 613 -33.59 12.29 -8.36
CA PHE A 613 -34.81 11.50 -8.53
C PHE A 613 -34.70 10.11 -7.90
N PHE A 614 -33.59 9.41 -8.11
CA PHE A 614 -33.43 8.04 -7.59
C PHE A 614 -32.98 7.99 -6.13
N THR A 615 -32.14 8.93 -5.70
CA THR A 615 -31.50 8.94 -4.36
C THR A 615 -32.19 9.86 -3.36
N GLY A 616 -33.08 10.75 -3.83
CA GLY A 616 -33.85 11.65 -3.00
C GLY A 616 -33.18 12.99 -2.75
N ASP A 617 -33.91 13.84 -2.03
CA ASP A 617 -33.45 15.14 -1.59
C ASP A 617 -33.37 15.14 -0.06
N SER A 618 -32.20 14.76 0.46
CA SER A 618 -31.98 14.68 1.90
C SER A 618 -32.13 16.04 2.61
N GLU A 619 -31.90 17.15 1.91
CA GLU A 619 -32.03 18.49 2.48
C GLU A 619 -33.50 18.86 2.72
N ASN A 620 -34.38 18.44 1.79
CA ASN A 620 -35.82 18.65 1.87
C ASN A 620 -36.59 17.46 2.47
N GLY A 621 -35.89 16.40 2.88
CA GLY A 621 -36.48 15.19 3.48
C GLY A 621 -37.34 14.40 2.49
N VAL A 622 -37.03 14.47 1.20
CA VAL A 622 -37.74 13.73 0.16
C VAL A 622 -36.99 12.43 -0.12
N GLU A 623 -37.69 11.30 0.01
CA GLU A 623 -37.16 9.98 -0.29
C GLU A 623 -37.02 9.77 -1.81
N GLY A 624 -35.92 9.13 -2.22
CA GLY A 624 -35.63 8.85 -3.63
C GLY A 624 -36.45 7.69 -4.17
N PHE A 625 -36.69 7.68 -5.48
CA PHE A 625 -37.44 6.61 -6.14
C PHE A 625 -36.84 5.22 -5.92
N GLY A 626 -35.50 5.11 -5.88
CA GLY A 626 -34.80 3.86 -5.61
C GLY A 626 -35.14 3.29 -4.24
N ASP A 627 -35.07 4.12 -3.19
CA ASP A 627 -35.42 3.74 -1.82
C ASP A 627 -36.92 3.41 -1.70
N MET A 628 -37.79 4.24 -2.27
CA MET A 628 -39.23 3.97 -2.28
C MET A 628 -39.55 2.63 -2.95
N LEU A 629 -38.91 2.30 -4.07
CA LEU A 629 -39.11 1.03 -4.77
C LEU A 629 -38.57 -0.14 -3.94
N TYR A 630 -37.39 0.01 -3.35
CA TYR A 630 -36.79 -0.96 -2.44
C TYR A 630 -37.75 -1.30 -1.29
N ASP A 631 -38.27 -0.28 -0.62
CA ASP A 631 -39.18 -0.44 0.51
C ASP A 631 -40.55 -0.98 0.08
N LYS A 632 -41.03 -0.61 -1.11
CA LYS A 632 -42.24 -1.20 -1.69
C LYS A 632 -42.09 -2.70 -1.92
N MET A 633 -40.98 -3.15 -2.52
CA MET A 633 -40.70 -4.58 -2.71
C MET A 633 -40.51 -5.32 -1.39
N ARG A 634 -39.87 -4.66 -0.42
CA ARG A 634 -39.72 -5.17 0.95
C ARG A 634 -41.08 -5.35 1.63
N SER A 635 -42.03 -4.44 1.46
CA SER A 635 -43.37 -4.53 2.07
C SER A 635 -44.15 -5.79 1.64
N TYR A 636 -43.86 -6.32 0.45
CA TYR A 636 -44.46 -7.56 -0.03
C TYR A 636 -43.74 -8.81 0.48
N THR A 637 -42.41 -8.73 0.62
CA THR A 637 -41.52 -9.87 0.90
C THR A 637 -41.14 -10.02 2.38
N ALA A 638 -41.46 -9.03 3.21
CA ALA A 638 -41.28 -9.07 4.67
C ALA A 638 -42.09 -10.21 5.31
N ALA A 639 -41.72 -10.61 6.52
CA ALA A 639 -42.36 -11.73 7.23
C ALA A 639 -43.86 -11.52 7.48
N ASP A 640 -44.30 -10.27 7.64
CA ASP A 640 -45.68 -9.82 7.77
C ASP A 640 -46.28 -9.30 6.44
N GLY A 641 -45.51 -9.37 5.35
CA GLY A 641 -45.91 -8.93 4.02
C GLY A 641 -47.02 -9.79 3.40
N LEU A 642 -47.81 -9.18 2.52
CA LEU A 642 -49.01 -9.80 1.94
C LEU A 642 -48.71 -11.10 1.19
N LEU A 643 -47.62 -11.16 0.43
CA LEU A 643 -47.22 -12.35 -0.32
C LEU A 643 -46.80 -13.49 0.62
N VAL A 644 -45.96 -13.17 1.61
CA VAL A 644 -45.46 -14.16 2.57
C VAL A 644 -46.61 -14.71 3.42
N ALA A 645 -47.51 -13.86 3.89
CA ALA A 645 -48.69 -14.29 4.62
C ALA A 645 -49.56 -15.26 3.80
N LYS A 646 -49.73 -15.01 2.49
CA LYS A 646 -50.52 -15.89 1.62
C LYS A 646 -49.83 -17.22 1.35
N ARG A 647 -48.52 -17.19 1.10
CA ARG A 647 -47.68 -18.37 0.95
C ARG A 647 -47.75 -19.26 2.19
N ASP A 648 -47.53 -18.71 3.37
CA ASP A 648 -47.51 -19.46 4.63
C ASP A 648 -48.90 -20.01 5.00
N SER A 649 -49.97 -19.27 4.67
CA SER A 649 -51.35 -19.77 4.77
C SER A 649 -51.59 -20.98 3.86
N THR A 650 -51.06 -20.95 2.64
CA THR A 650 -51.17 -22.03 1.66
C THR A 650 -50.39 -23.27 2.13
N GLN A 651 -49.15 -23.08 2.60
CA GLN A 651 -48.35 -24.15 3.21
C GLN A 651 -49.07 -24.81 4.40
N THR A 652 -49.67 -23.99 5.27
CA THR A 652 -50.43 -24.50 6.42
C THR A 652 -51.65 -25.31 5.99
N LEU A 653 -52.34 -24.90 4.91
CA LEU A 653 -53.49 -25.62 4.38
C LEU A 653 -53.08 -26.97 3.76
N ILE A 654 -51.94 -27.02 3.06
CA ILE A 654 -51.37 -28.26 2.54
C ILE A 654 -51.15 -29.25 3.68
N GLY A 655 -50.42 -28.86 4.73
CA GLY A 655 -50.14 -29.75 5.87
C GLY A 655 -51.42 -30.29 6.54
N LYS A 656 -52.44 -29.44 6.70
CA LYS A 656 -53.75 -29.88 7.24
C LYS A 656 -54.47 -30.89 6.34
N LEU A 657 -54.39 -30.72 5.02
CA LEU A 657 -55.00 -31.65 4.08
C LEU A 657 -54.24 -32.97 4.03
N GLU A 658 -52.91 -32.94 4.09
CA GLU A 658 -52.05 -34.14 4.15
C GLU A 658 -52.34 -34.97 5.41
N GLU A 659 -52.41 -34.33 6.58
CA GLU A 659 -52.80 -35.01 7.83
C GLU A 659 -54.20 -35.66 7.73
N GLN A 660 -55.15 -34.97 7.09
CA GLN A 660 -56.50 -35.50 6.90
C GLN A 660 -56.52 -36.66 5.90
N ILE A 661 -55.73 -36.59 4.82
CA ILE A 661 -55.56 -37.66 3.84
C ILE A 661 -55.01 -38.91 4.52
N GLU A 662 -53.97 -38.77 5.35
CA GLU A 662 -53.38 -39.89 6.08
C GLU A 662 -54.40 -40.55 7.00
N LYS A 663 -55.12 -39.76 7.81
CA LYS A 663 -56.15 -40.24 8.73
C LYS A 663 -57.30 -40.94 8.01
N ASP A 664 -57.81 -40.36 6.93
CA ASP A 664 -58.91 -40.94 6.15
C ASP A 664 -58.49 -42.22 5.44
N THR A 665 -57.26 -42.27 4.92
CA THR A 665 -56.69 -43.47 4.30
C THR A 665 -56.56 -44.61 5.32
N ALA A 666 -56.06 -44.32 6.53
CA ALA A 666 -55.95 -45.31 7.60
C ALA A 666 -57.33 -45.84 8.04
N LEU A 667 -58.32 -44.96 8.16
CA LEU A 667 -59.69 -45.34 8.52
C LEU A 667 -60.35 -46.20 7.42
N LEU A 668 -60.17 -45.81 6.16
CA LEU A 668 -60.64 -46.55 5.00
C LEU A 668 -60.04 -47.96 5.00
N ASN A 669 -58.72 -48.08 5.06
CA ASN A 669 -58.04 -49.38 5.07
C ASN A 669 -58.54 -50.27 6.22
N LYS A 670 -58.64 -49.74 7.44
CA LYS A 670 -59.17 -50.49 8.60
C LYS A 670 -60.61 -50.98 8.37
N ARG A 671 -61.47 -50.18 7.74
CA ARG A 671 -62.84 -50.56 7.39
C ARG A 671 -62.83 -51.73 6.40
N TYR A 672 -61.99 -51.68 5.37
CA TYR A 672 -61.89 -52.74 4.36
C TYR A 672 -61.22 -54.00 4.88
N ASP A 673 -60.26 -53.92 5.80
CA ASP A 673 -59.68 -55.09 6.49
C ASP A 673 -60.74 -55.82 7.33
N THR A 674 -61.57 -55.05 8.04
CA THR A 674 -62.69 -55.59 8.82
C THR A 674 -63.73 -56.24 7.90
N MET A 675 -64.06 -55.59 6.79
CA MET A 675 -65.04 -56.08 5.82
C MET A 675 -64.54 -57.34 5.11
N THR A 676 -63.25 -57.40 4.77
CA THR A 676 -62.58 -58.59 4.22
C THR A 676 -62.67 -59.75 5.20
N THR A 677 -62.38 -59.52 6.49
CA THR A 677 -62.49 -60.55 7.53
C THR A 677 -63.92 -61.11 7.60
N ARG A 678 -64.94 -60.24 7.61
CA ARG A 678 -66.35 -60.66 7.60
C ARG A 678 -66.74 -61.43 6.34
N PHE A 679 -66.19 -61.07 5.19
CA PHE A 679 -66.43 -61.81 3.95
C PHE A 679 -65.78 -63.20 3.96
N VAL A 680 -64.58 -63.34 4.55
CA VAL A 680 -63.97 -64.67 4.78
C VAL A 680 -64.86 -65.53 5.68
N GLU A 681 -65.37 -64.97 6.78
CA GLU A 681 -66.29 -65.67 7.70
C GLU A 681 -67.59 -66.09 6.98
N LEU A 682 -68.19 -65.19 6.20
CA LEU A 682 -69.40 -65.46 5.42
C LEU A 682 -69.17 -66.55 4.36
N ASP A 683 -68.05 -66.52 3.65
CA ASP A 683 -67.69 -67.55 2.67
C ASP A 683 -67.42 -68.91 3.34
N SER A 684 -66.89 -68.92 4.57
CA SER A 684 -66.79 -70.15 5.38
C SER A 684 -68.16 -70.68 5.81
N TYR A 685 -69.07 -69.80 6.25
CA TYR A 685 -70.44 -70.18 6.64
C TYR A 685 -71.25 -70.70 5.45
N MET A 686 -71.15 -70.05 4.29
CA MET A 686 -71.76 -70.50 3.03
C MET A 686 -71.25 -71.87 2.61
N ARG A 687 -69.94 -72.13 2.73
CA ARG A 687 -69.36 -73.46 2.49
C ARG A 687 -69.94 -74.52 3.43
N GLN A 688 -70.08 -74.19 4.71
CA GLN A 688 -70.71 -75.10 5.67
C GLN A 688 -72.17 -75.38 5.30
N MET A 689 -72.96 -74.34 5.01
CA MET A 689 -74.35 -74.50 4.58
C MET A 689 -74.47 -75.33 3.30
N GLN A 690 -73.59 -75.13 2.33
CA GLN A 690 -73.61 -75.89 1.08
C GLN A 690 -73.20 -77.36 1.31
N SER A 691 -72.29 -77.63 2.24
CA SER A 691 -71.99 -78.98 2.70
C SER A 691 -73.17 -79.63 3.43
N GLU A 692 -73.88 -78.90 4.28
CA GLU A 692 -75.08 -79.38 4.99
C GLU A 692 -76.24 -79.63 4.01
N ALA A 693 -76.45 -78.74 3.04
CA ALA A 693 -77.44 -78.93 1.98
C ALA A 693 -77.10 -80.14 1.11
N SER A 694 -75.83 -80.31 0.72
CA SER A 694 -75.38 -81.49 -0.03
C SER A 694 -75.56 -82.78 0.78
N PHE A 695 -75.31 -82.74 2.08
CA PHE A 695 -75.57 -83.87 2.99
C PHE A 695 -77.07 -84.19 3.09
N LEU A 696 -77.93 -83.19 3.25
CA LEU A 696 -79.39 -83.37 3.27
C LEU A 696 -79.90 -83.93 1.94
N ASP A 697 -79.44 -83.39 0.81
CA ASP A 697 -79.76 -83.92 -0.52
C ASP A 697 -79.32 -85.38 -0.67
N GLN A 698 -78.14 -85.73 -0.14
CA GLN A 698 -77.68 -87.11 -0.11
C GLN A 698 -78.60 -88.00 0.74
N VAL A 699 -79.01 -87.56 1.94
CA VAL A 699 -79.96 -88.28 2.81
C VAL A 699 -81.32 -88.46 2.15
N PHE A 700 -81.87 -87.42 1.52
CA PHE A 700 -83.15 -87.50 0.80
C PHE A 700 -83.08 -88.40 -0.43
N ASN A 701 -81.96 -88.40 -1.16
CA ASN A 701 -81.77 -89.29 -2.30
C ASN A 701 -81.51 -90.74 -1.89
N THR A 702 -80.93 -91.00 -0.72
CA THR A 702 -80.85 -92.36 -0.16
C THR A 702 -82.20 -92.87 0.34
N ASN A 703 -83.04 -92.02 0.93
CA ASN A 703 -84.37 -92.41 1.42
C ASN A 703 -85.41 -92.60 0.30
N LYS A 704 -85.17 -92.05 -0.91
CA LYS A 704 -86.01 -92.30 -2.09
C LYS A 704 -85.81 -93.67 -2.75
N LYS A 705 -84.87 -94.50 -2.26
CA LYS A 705 -84.61 -95.84 -2.81
C LYS A 705 -85.35 -96.98 -2.11
N ASP A 706 -86.07 -96.71 -1.02
CA ASP A 706 -86.77 -97.72 -0.21
C ASP A 706 -88.32 -97.57 -0.22
N ASP A 707 -88.88 -96.74 -1.10
CA ASP A 707 -90.29 -96.77 -1.54
C ASP A 707 -90.34 -97.07 -3.05
#